data_AF-A0A034W7M0-F1
#
_entry.id   AF-A0A034W7M0-F1
#
_cell.length_a   1.000
_cell.length_b   1.000
_cell.length_c   1.000
_cell.angle_alpha   90.00
_cell.angle_beta   90.00
_cell.angle_gamma   90.00
#
_symmetry.space_group_name_H-M   'P 1'
#
loop_
_entity.id
_entity.type
_entity.pdbx_description
1 polymer ?
#
loop_
_entity_poly.entity_id
_entity_poly.type
_entity_poly.pdbx_seq_one_letter_code
_entity_poly.pdbx_strand_id
1 'polypeptide(L)'
;MYRPNFYESTCLRCNEIVYQVDRVGPLKDFTFFHSGCFKCVHCGTKLTLKTYFNNQHKQDDKEVYCSSHVPKSGPGHLDQTSVGIRQALNAPRTNKYVNDQIRGTRTEVDGGLGSRQSTPNGYGSRDVSSPSQNDSDYKYGRFDASALHIAHALKQTEIQKAYNKMREKPIDFYLAREEQARLEMKHRKEEDDLYRKFARKREEEDRKIQSEFQDEWERELQRLTHKFEKELATSRRNRDDQNMLTLRHEQQKEDLEKNMTLRRSKKKESITRKMLEHERYETAALVDRQSSEMLELISARRSEYMQNESIFLDDDFDEGAVPLEYPMVAPIPAPPAVSKFQIYTDPIEFEDVDRIAISVAQEDQKTFTDLVRQLVGRCTTDIEKARTIFRWITVKNLNAMHFDDDLRGDTPMGLLRGIKYGTESYHVLFKRLCSYAGLHCVVIKGYSKSAGYQPGVKFQDSRFRNSWNAVYVAGAWRFVQCNWGARHLVNAKEAPKTGRGKNDSLRYEYDDHYFLTDPREFIYEFYPLQEEWQLLKRPITLREFENLPFVRSLFFRYGLHFADEGYGAVVFTDDTGAATVRIAMPTDMQSCLIFHYNLKFYDSDEDSYDGVSLKRFVMQSVIGNIVAFRVHAPCSGAFLLDIFANAVTPQEYLTGEPMKFKSVCKFKICCEELQTVMVPLPDCASGEWGPTKATRLFGLIPITHQDPLIFAGRSLDLQFRMSRPLTDFMATLHKNGVEEKKLSKYVTHNTLDDIVTFIINFPEEGQYGLDIYTREAGTMASHHSHSASTGEKHLLTHCCKYLINSSKRN
;
A
#
# COMPACT_ATOMS: atom_id res chain seq x y z
N MET A 1 -15.41 28.11 -35.41
CA MET A 1 -15.28 27.07 -36.46
C MET A 1 -13.81 26.67 -36.54
N TYR A 2 -13.52 25.36 -36.40
CA TYR A 2 -12.34 24.57 -36.85
C TYR A 2 -10.93 25.23 -36.73
N ARG A 3 -9.89 24.69 -36.07
CA ARG A 3 -9.51 23.37 -35.52
C ARG A 3 -8.33 23.57 -34.55
N PRO A 4 -8.12 22.71 -33.54
CA PRO A 4 -6.91 22.72 -32.71
C PRO A 4 -5.75 21.99 -33.41
N ASN A 5 -4.53 22.49 -33.19
CA ASN A 5 -3.26 21.88 -33.56
C ASN A 5 -3.15 20.45 -33.00
N PHE A 6 -3.46 19.46 -33.85
CA PHE A 6 -2.98 18.11 -33.68
C PHE A 6 -1.61 18.04 -34.36
N TYR A 7 -0.58 17.60 -33.63
CA TYR A 7 0.70 17.22 -34.22
C TYR A 7 0.44 16.32 -35.44
N GLU A 8 0.68 16.82 -36.65
CA GLU A 8 0.59 16.03 -37.89
C GLU A 8 1.68 14.96 -37.84
N SER A 9 1.27 13.73 -37.52
CA SER A 9 2.17 12.59 -37.43
C SER A 9 2.40 12.03 -38.84
N THR A 10 3.63 12.10 -39.34
CA THR A 10 4.00 11.55 -40.66
C THR A 10 4.41 10.08 -40.55
N CYS A 11 4.14 9.32 -41.61
CA CYS A 11 4.49 7.90 -41.70
C CYS A 11 5.99 7.75 -41.93
N LEU A 12 6.70 6.97 -41.12
CA LEU A 12 8.14 6.78 -41.27
C LEU A 12 8.54 6.21 -42.64
N ARG A 13 7.65 5.43 -43.29
CA ARG A 13 8.00 4.70 -44.52
C ARG A 13 7.65 5.41 -45.82
N CYS A 14 6.63 6.26 -45.83
CA CYS A 14 6.25 7.03 -47.02
C CYS A 14 6.30 8.54 -46.82
N ASN A 15 6.62 9.02 -45.60
CA ASN A 15 6.65 10.43 -45.20
C ASN A 15 5.34 11.21 -45.36
N GLU A 16 4.24 10.55 -45.72
CA GLU A 16 2.91 11.16 -45.83
C GLU A 16 2.18 11.22 -44.47
N ILE A 17 1.22 12.15 -44.34
CA ILE A 17 0.44 12.37 -43.10
C ILE A 17 -0.41 11.14 -42.75
N VAL A 18 -0.39 10.72 -41.48
CA VAL A 18 -1.14 9.56 -40.96
C VAL A 18 -2.34 10.00 -40.12
N TYR A 19 -3.53 9.86 -40.73
CA TYR A 19 -4.80 10.14 -40.08
C TYR A 19 -5.18 9.06 -39.05
N GLN A 20 -5.97 9.45 -38.03
CA GLN A 20 -6.26 8.64 -36.84
C GLN A 20 -6.84 7.25 -37.14
N VAL A 21 -7.58 7.09 -38.24
CA VAL A 21 -8.20 5.81 -38.66
C VAL A 21 -7.22 4.80 -39.25
N ASP A 22 -6.06 5.25 -39.76
CA ASP A 22 -5.06 4.41 -40.43
C ASP A 22 -3.72 4.39 -39.68
N ARG A 23 -3.70 4.93 -38.46
CA ARG A 23 -2.50 5.14 -37.66
C ARG A 23 -2.06 3.90 -36.92
N VAL A 24 -0.83 3.48 -37.16
CA VAL A 24 -0.11 2.48 -36.37
C VAL A 24 1.06 3.16 -35.66
N GLY A 25 0.94 3.36 -34.34
CA GLY A 25 1.91 4.05 -33.49
C GLY A 25 1.23 4.85 -32.37
N PRO A 26 2.00 5.51 -31.48
CA PRO A 26 3.44 5.67 -31.53
C PRO A 26 4.19 4.37 -31.20
N LEU A 27 5.27 4.10 -31.94
CA LEU A 27 6.21 3.01 -31.68
C LEU A 27 7.52 3.59 -31.12
N LYS A 28 8.66 2.92 -31.33
CA LYS A 28 9.99 3.38 -30.89
C LYS A 28 10.24 4.82 -31.41
N ASP A 29 10.70 5.69 -30.52
CA ASP A 29 10.99 7.12 -30.77
C ASP A 29 9.84 7.91 -31.41
N PHE A 30 8.61 7.68 -30.98
CA PHE A 30 7.40 8.36 -31.47
C PHE A 30 7.16 8.21 -32.98
N THR A 31 7.58 7.09 -33.57
CA THR A 31 7.34 6.81 -34.99
C THR A 31 5.94 6.29 -35.25
N PHE A 32 5.39 6.65 -36.42
CA PHE A 32 4.06 6.27 -36.87
C PHE A 32 4.15 5.65 -38.27
N PHE A 33 3.21 4.77 -38.60
CA PHE A 33 3.07 4.18 -39.93
C PHE A 33 1.60 4.15 -40.34
N HIS A 34 1.29 4.21 -41.65
CA HIS A 34 0.00 3.77 -42.17
C HIS A 34 -0.18 2.26 -41.98
N SER A 35 -1.41 1.77 -41.83
CA SER A 35 -1.65 0.32 -41.71
C SER A 35 -1.17 -0.46 -42.94
N GLY A 36 -1.15 0.17 -44.12
CA GLY A 36 -0.60 -0.38 -45.36
C GLY A 36 0.95 -0.37 -45.42
N CYS A 37 1.57 0.59 -44.74
CA CYS A 37 3.02 0.76 -44.68
C CYS A 37 3.66 -0.09 -43.57
N PHE A 38 2.87 -0.59 -42.62
CA PHE A 38 3.35 -1.37 -41.49
C PHE A 38 3.70 -2.81 -41.86
N LYS A 39 4.90 -2.99 -42.42
CA LYS A 39 5.40 -4.25 -43.01
C LYS A 39 6.84 -4.53 -42.57
N CYS A 40 7.28 -5.78 -42.59
CA CYS A 40 8.69 -6.10 -42.38
C CYS A 40 9.55 -5.43 -43.45
N VAL A 41 10.60 -4.70 -43.07
CA VAL A 41 11.49 -4.00 -44.02
C VAL A 41 12.21 -4.96 -44.97
N HIS A 42 12.50 -6.19 -44.54
CA HIS A 42 13.21 -7.18 -45.36
C HIS A 42 12.32 -8.02 -46.27
N CYS A 43 11.14 -8.46 -45.80
CA CYS A 43 10.30 -9.40 -46.54
C CYS A 43 8.93 -8.86 -46.93
N GLY A 44 8.62 -7.61 -46.58
CA GLY A 44 7.37 -6.95 -46.95
C GLY A 44 6.10 -7.51 -46.28
N THR A 45 6.22 -8.54 -45.42
CA THR A 45 5.08 -9.13 -44.72
C THR A 45 4.37 -8.10 -43.86
N LYS A 46 3.04 -7.99 -43.97
CA LYS A 46 2.23 -7.09 -43.15
C LYS A 46 2.33 -7.46 -41.67
N LEU A 47 2.65 -6.48 -40.84
CA LEU A 47 2.83 -6.63 -39.41
C LEU A 47 1.61 -6.10 -38.66
N THR A 48 1.51 -6.45 -37.38
CA THR A 48 0.54 -5.93 -36.40
C THR A 48 1.30 -5.59 -35.13
N LEU A 49 0.70 -4.84 -34.21
CA LEU A 49 1.32 -4.51 -32.91
C LEU A 49 1.75 -5.76 -32.11
N LYS A 50 1.25 -6.95 -32.48
CA LYS A 50 1.63 -8.24 -31.86
C LYS A 50 2.74 -8.98 -32.60
N THR A 51 2.97 -8.67 -33.87
CA THR A 51 3.85 -9.46 -34.75
C THR A 51 5.09 -8.71 -35.24
N TYR A 52 5.19 -7.42 -34.92
CA TYR A 52 6.36 -6.60 -35.24
C TYR A 52 7.45 -6.69 -34.16
N PHE A 53 8.69 -6.52 -34.59
CA PHE A 53 9.88 -6.47 -33.75
C PHE A 53 10.74 -5.29 -34.20
N ASN A 54 11.38 -4.60 -33.27
CA ASN A 54 12.39 -3.57 -33.58
C ASN A 54 13.79 -4.16 -33.45
N ASN A 55 14.75 -3.56 -34.16
CA ASN A 55 16.15 -3.89 -34.00
C ASN A 55 16.63 -3.52 -32.58
N GLN A 56 17.18 -4.50 -31.87
CA GLN A 56 17.66 -4.34 -30.49
C GLN A 56 19.13 -3.88 -30.41
N HIS A 57 19.87 -3.92 -31.53
CA HIS A 57 21.31 -3.60 -31.59
C HIS A 57 21.61 -2.15 -31.89
N LYS A 58 20.74 -1.49 -32.65
CA LYS A 58 20.93 -0.11 -33.06
C LYS A 58 19.76 0.71 -32.53
N GLN A 59 20.03 1.51 -31.49
CA GLN A 59 18.99 2.34 -30.88
C GLN A 59 18.41 3.34 -31.91
N ASP A 60 19.21 3.79 -32.88
CA ASP A 60 18.77 4.69 -33.96
C ASP A 60 17.92 4.03 -35.05
N ASP A 61 17.84 2.69 -35.06
CA ASP A 61 17.05 1.98 -36.06
C ASP A 61 15.57 1.98 -35.67
N LYS A 62 14.81 2.72 -36.48
CA LYS A 62 13.37 2.97 -36.34
C LYS A 62 12.52 2.03 -37.21
N GLU A 63 13.15 1.16 -38.00
CA GLU A 63 12.43 0.22 -38.86
C GLU A 63 11.80 -0.95 -38.09
N VAL A 64 10.86 -1.62 -38.76
CA VAL A 64 10.09 -2.72 -38.20
C VAL A 64 10.29 -4.02 -38.97
N TYR A 65 10.46 -5.10 -38.21
CA TYR A 65 10.87 -6.43 -38.68
C TYR A 65 9.84 -7.48 -38.26
N CYS A 66 9.77 -8.60 -38.98
CA CYS A 66 9.12 -9.80 -38.49
C CYS A 66 10.10 -10.63 -37.63
N SER A 67 9.59 -11.62 -36.89
CA SER A 67 10.37 -12.49 -35.99
C SER A 67 11.55 -13.21 -36.65
N SER A 68 11.47 -13.44 -37.96
CA SER A 68 12.50 -14.13 -38.74
C SER A 68 13.59 -13.19 -39.28
N HIS A 69 13.27 -11.91 -39.46
CA HIS A 69 14.19 -10.92 -40.06
C HIS A 69 14.68 -9.86 -39.07
N VAL A 70 14.22 -9.89 -37.82
CA VAL A 70 14.78 -9.02 -36.78
C VAL A 70 16.26 -9.39 -36.55
N PRO A 71 17.20 -8.43 -36.60
CA PRO A 71 18.60 -8.70 -36.31
C PRO A 71 18.77 -9.27 -34.89
N LYS A 72 19.36 -10.46 -34.74
CA LYS A 72 19.56 -11.17 -33.46
C LYS A 72 21.04 -11.20 -33.08
N SER A 73 21.33 -11.04 -31.79
CA SER A 73 22.68 -11.09 -31.22
C SER A 73 23.22 -12.53 -31.24
N GLY A 74 24.45 -12.72 -31.67
CA GLY A 74 25.23 -13.92 -31.30
C GLY A 74 25.59 -13.90 -29.80
N PRO A 75 26.02 -15.04 -29.23
CA PRO A 75 26.35 -15.13 -27.81
C PRO A 75 27.68 -14.42 -27.53
N GLY A 76 27.65 -13.30 -26.80
CA GLY A 76 28.85 -12.66 -26.24
C GLY A 76 29.08 -11.21 -26.66
N HIS A 77 28.23 -10.28 -26.21
CA HIS A 77 28.59 -8.91 -25.83
C HIS A 77 27.33 -8.27 -25.20
N LEU A 78 27.39 -7.81 -23.95
CA LEU A 78 26.31 -7.09 -23.27
C LEU A 78 26.85 -5.73 -22.85
N ASP A 79 26.42 -4.69 -23.57
CA ASP A 79 26.63 -3.29 -23.19
C ASP A 79 25.61 -2.89 -22.13
N GLN A 80 26.09 -2.09 -21.18
CA GLN A 80 25.38 -1.55 -20.03
C GLN A 80 24.52 -0.37 -20.47
N THR A 81 23.23 -0.61 -20.73
CA THR A 81 22.13 0.36 -20.57
C THR A 81 20.89 -0.19 -21.27
N SER A 82 20.08 -1.00 -20.60
CA SER A 82 18.62 -1.12 -20.87
C SER A 82 17.96 -2.10 -19.92
N VAL A 83 17.07 -1.55 -19.09
CA VAL A 83 16.15 -2.27 -18.19
C VAL A 83 14.95 -2.76 -19.00
N GLY A 84 14.56 -4.03 -18.82
CA GLY A 84 13.15 -4.43 -18.89
C GLY A 84 12.74 -5.52 -19.90
N ILE A 85 12.46 -6.71 -19.36
CA ILE A 85 11.47 -7.69 -19.83
C ILE A 85 11.78 -8.44 -21.14
N ARG A 86 12.40 -9.64 -21.01
CA ARG A 86 11.93 -10.95 -21.55
C ARG A 86 13.08 -11.95 -21.66
N GLN A 87 13.21 -12.85 -20.67
CA GLN A 87 13.65 -14.23 -20.92
C GLN A 87 12.96 -15.18 -19.93
N ALA A 88 11.72 -15.52 -20.25
CA ALA A 88 11.18 -16.85 -20.03
C ALA A 88 10.33 -17.15 -21.27
N LEU A 89 10.43 -18.39 -21.77
CA LEU A 89 9.87 -18.94 -23.01
C LEU A 89 10.85 -19.02 -24.19
N ASN A 90 11.85 -19.90 -24.08
CA ASN A 90 11.84 -21.19 -24.81
C ASN A 90 13.19 -21.90 -24.76
N ALA A 91 13.26 -23.02 -24.04
CA ALA A 91 14.04 -24.21 -24.38
C ALA A 91 13.44 -25.43 -23.60
N PRO A 92 13.70 -26.69 -23.97
CA PRO A 92 12.77 -27.53 -24.73
C PRO A 92 12.09 -28.63 -23.89
N ARG A 93 11.04 -29.22 -24.48
CA ARG A 93 10.41 -30.46 -24.02
C ARG A 93 11.38 -31.63 -24.13
N THR A 94 11.59 -32.36 -23.03
CA THR A 94 11.85 -33.80 -23.05
C THR A 94 10.93 -34.48 -22.04
N ASN A 95 10.02 -35.30 -22.56
CA ASN A 95 9.16 -36.19 -21.80
C ASN A 95 9.98 -37.26 -21.05
N LYS A 96 9.56 -37.59 -19.84
CA LYS A 96 9.31 -38.98 -19.41
C LYS A 96 8.15 -38.99 -18.40
N TYR A 97 6.97 -39.38 -18.88
CA TYR A 97 5.91 -39.99 -18.09
C TYR A 97 6.40 -41.36 -17.58
N VAL A 98 5.89 -41.85 -16.44
CA VAL A 98 5.07 -43.07 -16.33
C VAL A 98 4.31 -43.02 -15.00
N ASN A 99 2.98 -42.95 -15.09
CA ASN A 99 2.02 -43.41 -14.09
C ASN A 99 1.44 -44.71 -14.67
N ASP A 100 1.51 -45.84 -13.96
CA ASP A 100 0.84 -47.08 -14.37
C ASP A 100 -0.25 -47.48 -13.37
N GLN A 101 -1.40 -47.78 -13.95
CA GLN A 101 -2.66 -48.25 -13.36
C GLN A 101 -2.57 -49.72 -12.94
N ILE A 102 -3.33 -50.15 -11.91
CA ILE A 102 -3.86 -51.53 -11.83
C ILE A 102 -5.30 -51.52 -11.24
N ARG A 103 -6.16 -52.37 -11.85
CA ARG A 103 -7.61 -52.59 -11.68
C ARG A 103 -7.98 -53.68 -10.66
N GLY A 104 -9.23 -53.61 -10.15
CA GLY A 104 -10.09 -54.73 -9.67
C GLY A 104 -9.76 -55.27 -8.25
N THR A 105 -10.67 -55.67 -7.36
CA THR A 105 -11.93 -56.43 -7.53
C THR A 105 -12.77 -56.42 -6.22
N ARG A 106 -14.07 -56.79 -6.29
CA ARG A 106 -15.17 -56.73 -5.29
C ARG A 106 -15.10 -57.78 -4.15
N THR A 107 -15.70 -57.48 -2.97
CA THR A 107 -16.64 -58.29 -2.11
C THR A 107 -16.85 -57.60 -0.75
N GLU A 108 -18.06 -57.10 -0.42
CA GLU A 108 -19.14 -57.62 0.47
C GLU A 108 -18.88 -57.52 2.01
N VAL A 109 -19.62 -56.63 2.73
CA VAL A 109 -20.65 -56.86 3.81
C VAL A 109 -20.02 -57.30 5.17
N ASP A 110 -20.15 -56.68 6.35
CA ASP A 110 -21.25 -56.22 7.26
C ASP A 110 -20.59 -55.26 8.31
N GLY A 111 -21.16 -54.24 8.96
CA GLY A 111 -22.35 -54.18 9.83
C GLY A 111 -21.93 -54.01 11.33
N GLY A 112 -22.25 -52.88 12.01
CA GLY A 112 -22.20 -52.83 13.50
C GLY A 112 -21.93 -51.51 14.25
N LEU A 113 -23.01 -50.76 14.52
CA LEU A 113 -23.36 -49.80 15.59
C LEU A 113 -22.53 -49.57 16.90
N GLY A 114 -22.58 -48.31 17.39
CA GLY A 114 -22.69 -47.90 18.82
C GLY A 114 -21.53 -47.01 19.36
N SER A 115 -21.58 -45.69 19.61
CA SER A 115 -22.46 -44.73 20.33
C SER A 115 -22.07 -44.44 21.80
N ARG A 116 -22.02 -43.12 22.12
CA ARG A 116 -22.07 -42.39 23.43
C ARG A 116 -20.77 -42.20 24.24
N GLN A 117 -20.26 -40.97 24.40
CA GLN A 117 -20.66 -39.81 25.28
C GLN A 117 -20.20 -39.96 26.74
N SER A 118 -19.39 -39.01 27.24
CA SER A 118 -19.74 -38.02 28.30
C SER A 118 -18.51 -37.44 29.05
N THR A 119 -18.50 -36.11 29.21
CA THR A 119 -17.76 -35.23 30.17
C THR A 119 -18.35 -35.37 31.61
N PRO A 120 -18.02 -34.59 32.70
CA PRO A 120 -17.41 -33.25 32.77
C PRO A 120 -16.59 -32.80 34.04
N ASN A 121 -15.99 -31.60 33.91
CA ASN A 121 -15.77 -30.45 34.84
C ASN A 121 -15.14 -30.56 36.26
N GLY A 122 -14.37 -29.50 36.60
CA GLY A 122 -14.15 -29.00 37.97
C GLY A 122 -13.30 -27.71 38.04
N TYR A 123 -13.81 -26.67 38.73
CA TYR A 123 -13.23 -25.31 38.95
C TYR A 123 -12.77 -25.12 40.42
N GLY A 124 -11.90 -24.14 40.71
CA GLY A 124 -11.58 -23.66 42.09
C GLY A 124 -10.94 -22.26 42.17
N SER A 125 -11.41 -21.45 43.15
CA SER A 125 -11.06 -20.06 43.59
C SER A 125 -9.61 -19.89 44.14
N ARG A 126 -9.01 -18.74 44.57
CA ARG A 126 -9.33 -17.39 45.14
C ARG A 126 -7.97 -16.60 45.20
N ASP A 127 -7.79 -15.27 45.24
CA ASP A 127 -7.89 -14.31 46.37
C ASP A 127 -7.25 -12.93 45.97
N VAL A 128 -7.56 -11.86 46.73
CA VAL A 128 -7.26 -10.42 46.46
C VAL A 128 -6.33 -9.81 47.53
N SER A 129 -5.36 -8.98 47.12
CA SER A 129 -4.63 -8.03 47.98
C SER A 129 -4.14 -6.80 47.20
N SER A 130 -4.37 -5.58 47.72
CA SER A 130 -4.03 -4.26 47.12
C SER A 130 -2.56 -3.84 47.32
N PRO A 131 -2.03 -2.93 46.47
CA PRO A 131 -1.01 -2.00 46.96
C PRO A 131 -1.13 -0.52 46.50
N SER A 132 -0.30 0.26 47.20
CA SER A 132 -0.11 1.71 47.32
C SER A 132 0.36 2.50 46.09
N GLN A 133 0.06 3.80 46.12
CA GLN A 133 0.51 4.85 45.20
C GLN A 133 2.04 5.03 45.18
N ASN A 134 2.63 5.00 43.98
CA ASN A 134 3.85 5.73 43.63
C ASN A 134 3.85 5.92 42.10
N ASP A 135 3.70 7.18 41.69
CA ASP A 135 3.50 7.58 40.29
C ASP A 135 4.84 8.01 39.68
N SER A 136 5.48 7.10 38.94
CA SER A 136 6.63 7.37 38.08
C SER A 136 6.76 6.26 37.03
N ASP A 137 6.96 6.65 35.77
CA ASP A 137 7.14 5.83 34.55
C ASP A 137 5.87 5.41 33.79
N TYR A 138 5.44 6.25 32.83
CA TYR A 138 4.62 5.83 31.70
C TYR A 138 5.50 5.67 30.44
N LYS A 139 5.75 4.40 30.08
CA LYS A 139 6.62 3.94 28.98
C LYS A 139 5.81 3.47 27.76
N TYR A 140 6.39 3.62 26.59
CA TYR A 140 5.79 3.20 25.31
C TYR A 140 5.82 1.67 25.17
N GLY A 141 4.72 1.06 24.75
CA GLY A 141 4.74 -0.29 24.17
C GLY A 141 4.28 -1.47 25.04
N ARG A 142 3.76 -1.26 26.26
CA ARG A 142 3.15 -2.36 27.05
C ARG A 142 1.63 -2.28 27.08
N PHE A 143 0.97 -3.30 26.52
CA PHE A 143 -0.43 -3.60 26.78
C PHE A 143 -0.51 -4.73 27.81
N ASP A 144 -0.98 -4.43 29.03
CA ASP A 144 -1.45 -5.48 29.94
C ASP A 144 -2.89 -5.83 29.56
N ALA A 145 -3.02 -6.87 28.74
CA ALA A 145 -4.29 -7.30 28.18
C ALA A 145 -5.27 -7.78 29.28
N SER A 146 -4.80 -8.28 30.43
CA SER A 146 -5.68 -8.94 31.39
C SER A 146 -6.45 -7.96 32.29
N ALA A 147 -5.83 -6.85 32.69
CA ALA A 147 -6.45 -5.82 33.53
C ALA A 147 -7.38 -4.86 32.75
N LEU A 148 -7.15 -4.72 31.43
CA LEU A 148 -7.93 -3.81 30.58
C LEU A 148 -9.34 -4.33 30.27
N HIS A 149 -9.57 -5.65 30.14
CA HIS A 149 -10.84 -6.18 29.62
C HIS A 149 -12.06 -5.82 30.49
N ILE A 150 -11.92 -5.82 31.83
CA ILE A 150 -13.05 -5.54 32.74
C ILE A 150 -13.38 -4.04 32.75
N ALA A 151 -12.36 -3.18 32.85
CA ALA A 151 -12.55 -1.73 32.82
C ALA A 151 -12.94 -1.20 31.42
N HIS A 152 -12.42 -1.83 30.35
CA HIS A 152 -12.75 -1.51 28.96
C HIS A 152 -14.19 -1.91 28.64
N ALA A 153 -14.64 -3.10 29.05
CA ALA A 153 -16.03 -3.53 28.86
C ALA A 153 -17.01 -2.59 29.58
N LEU A 154 -16.71 -2.16 30.81
CA LEU A 154 -17.54 -1.21 31.55
C LEU A 154 -17.58 0.18 30.88
N LYS A 155 -16.42 0.72 30.48
CA LYS A 155 -16.33 2.04 29.83
C LYS A 155 -16.90 2.03 28.41
N GLN A 156 -16.73 0.94 27.66
CA GLN A 156 -17.40 0.71 26.38
C GLN A 156 -18.92 0.60 26.56
N THR A 157 -19.38 -0.07 27.61
CA THR A 157 -20.80 -0.14 27.95
C THR A 157 -21.35 1.23 28.35
N GLU A 158 -20.58 2.06 29.07
CA GLU A 158 -20.96 3.44 29.41
C GLU A 158 -20.99 4.35 28.17
N ILE A 159 -20.01 4.26 27.28
CA ILE A 159 -19.99 5.00 26.00
C ILE A 159 -21.13 4.54 25.11
N GLN A 160 -21.34 3.23 24.94
CA GLN A 160 -22.48 2.69 24.23
C GLN A 160 -23.80 3.07 24.90
N LYS A 161 -23.89 3.16 26.23
CA LYS A 161 -25.12 3.62 26.93
C LYS A 161 -25.35 5.13 26.77
N ALA A 162 -24.29 5.93 26.76
CA ALA A 162 -24.35 7.38 26.53
C ALA A 162 -24.73 7.70 25.07
N TYR A 163 -24.18 6.94 24.11
CA TYR A 163 -24.49 7.08 22.68
C TYR A 163 -25.78 6.37 22.25
N ASN A 164 -26.21 5.29 22.91
CA ASN A 164 -27.48 4.62 22.61
C ASN A 164 -28.72 5.39 23.08
N LYS A 165 -28.58 6.41 23.95
CA LYS A 165 -29.74 7.05 24.60
C LYS A 165 -30.31 8.28 23.87
N MET A 166 -29.60 8.93 22.96
CA MET A 166 -30.15 10.07 22.20
C MET A 166 -29.91 9.93 20.71
N ARG A 167 -30.97 9.58 19.97
CA ARG A 167 -31.00 9.64 18.52
C ARG A 167 -31.20 11.08 18.11
N GLU A 168 -30.19 11.68 17.46
CA GLU A 168 -30.37 12.98 16.83
C GLU A 168 -31.49 12.87 15.79
N LYS A 169 -32.43 13.83 15.77
CA LYS A 169 -33.45 13.86 14.72
C LYS A 169 -32.76 14.08 13.37
N PRO A 170 -33.20 13.43 12.29
CA PRO A 170 -32.66 13.67 10.96
C PRO A 170 -32.69 15.15 10.57
N ILE A 171 -31.73 15.58 9.74
CA ILE A 171 -31.60 16.97 9.28
C ILE A 171 -32.87 17.53 8.61
N ASP A 172 -33.72 16.66 8.07
CA ASP A 172 -35.01 17.00 7.46
C ASP A 172 -36.04 17.56 8.46
N PHE A 173 -35.89 17.29 9.77
CA PHE A 173 -36.83 17.77 10.79
C PHE A 173 -36.65 19.25 11.13
N TYR A 174 -35.41 19.75 11.08
CA TYR A 174 -35.09 21.10 11.54
C TYR A 174 -34.59 22.02 10.43
N LEU A 175 -34.05 21.50 9.32
CA LEU A 175 -33.57 22.31 8.21
C LEU A 175 -34.33 21.96 6.92
N ALA A 176 -35.10 22.91 6.40
CA ALA A 176 -35.76 22.76 5.11
C ALA A 176 -34.75 22.55 3.98
N ARG A 177 -35.03 21.59 3.08
CA ARG A 177 -34.15 21.27 1.93
C ARG A 177 -33.88 22.49 1.05
N GLU A 178 -34.91 23.29 0.79
CA GLU A 178 -34.86 24.47 -0.08
C GLU A 178 -33.90 25.54 0.46
N GLU A 179 -33.80 25.67 1.79
CA GLU A 179 -32.94 26.67 2.41
C GLU A 179 -31.46 26.29 2.30
N GLN A 180 -31.13 25.03 2.56
CA GLN A 180 -29.78 24.51 2.35
C GLN A 180 -29.36 24.63 0.88
N ALA A 181 -30.27 24.27 -0.04
CA ALA A 181 -30.05 24.39 -1.47
C ALA A 181 -29.88 25.85 -1.93
N ARG A 182 -30.59 26.81 -1.31
CA ARG A 182 -30.43 28.24 -1.61
C ARG A 182 -29.04 28.74 -1.22
N LEU A 183 -28.51 28.32 -0.08
CA LEU A 183 -27.15 28.66 0.34
C LEU A 183 -26.10 28.00 -0.58
N GLU A 184 -26.28 26.72 -0.93
CA GLU A 184 -25.44 26.03 -1.92
C GLU A 184 -25.41 26.77 -3.27
N MET A 185 -26.56 27.26 -3.75
CA MET A 185 -26.61 28.04 -4.99
C MET A 185 -25.85 29.36 -4.91
N LYS A 186 -25.84 30.02 -3.74
CA LYS A 186 -25.03 31.22 -3.50
C LYS A 186 -23.54 30.87 -3.51
N HIS A 187 -23.14 29.83 -2.78
CA HIS A 187 -21.76 29.32 -2.74
C HIS A 187 -21.25 28.97 -4.13
N ARG A 188 -22.06 28.29 -4.93
CA ARG A 188 -21.76 27.98 -6.32
C ARG A 188 -21.45 29.22 -7.15
N LYS A 189 -22.26 30.27 -7.04
CA LYS A 189 -22.03 31.52 -7.78
C LYS A 189 -20.69 32.16 -7.42
N GLU A 190 -20.32 32.11 -6.14
CA GLU A 190 -19.02 32.61 -5.68
C GLU A 190 -17.84 31.79 -6.22
N GLU A 191 -17.98 30.45 -6.28
CA GLU A 191 -16.99 29.56 -6.90
C GLU A 191 -16.81 29.87 -8.39
N ASP A 192 -17.90 29.97 -9.14
CA ASP A 192 -17.90 30.33 -10.57
C ASP A 192 -17.18 31.66 -10.83
N ASP A 193 -17.47 32.68 -10.00
CA ASP A 193 -16.84 33.99 -10.11
C ASP A 193 -15.34 33.94 -9.78
N LEU A 194 -14.91 33.08 -8.83
CA LEU A 194 -13.51 32.85 -8.51
C LEU A 194 -12.77 32.17 -9.67
N TYR A 195 -13.32 31.08 -10.22
CA TYR A 195 -12.69 30.40 -11.36
C TYR A 195 -12.62 31.28 -12.61
N ARG A 196 -13.61 32.16 -12.86
CA ARG A 196 -13.55 33.18 -13.91
C ARG A 196 -12.46 34.22 -13.68
N LYS A 197 -12.15 34.56 -12.41
CA LYS A 197 -11.01 35.43 -12.09
C LYS A 197 -9.68 34.72 -12.38
N PHE A 198 -9.56 33.45 -12.00
CA PHE A 198 -8.38 32.63 -12.31
C PHE A 198 -8.12 32.50 -13.81
N ALA A 199 -9.15 32.20 -14.60
CA ALA A 199 -9.04 32.12 -16.06
C ALA A 199 -8.53 33.44 -16.67
N ARG A 200 -9.13 34.58 -16.28
CA ARG A 200 -8.69 35.90 -16.74
C ARG A 200 -7.24 36.22 -16.35
N LYS A 201 -6.85 35.91 -15.11
CA LYS A 201 -5.49 36.13 -14.61
C LYS A 201 -4.47 35.27 -15.36
N ARG A 202 -4.79 34.01 -15.67
CA ARG A 202 -3.94 33.13 -16.49
C ARG A 202 -3.75 33.67 -17.91
N GLU A 203 -4.82 34.12 -18.56
CA GLU A 203 -4.75 34.72 -19.90
C GLU A 203 -3.94 36.02 -19.92
N GLU A 204 -4.10 36.87 -18.90
CA GLU A 204 -3.35 38.12 -18.77
C GLU A 204 -1.84 37.87 -18.57
N GLU A 205 -1.47 36.93 -17.69
CA GLU A 205 -0.06 36.56 -17.46
C GLU A 205 0.56 35.88 -18.69
N ASP A 206 -0.18 34.99 -19.37
CA ASP A 206 0.31 34.38 -20.61
C ASP A 206 0.55 35.44 -21.71
N ARG A 207 -0.34 36.43 -21.83
CA ARG A 207 -0.17 37.57 -22.74
C ARG A 207 1.04 38.44 -22.35
N LYS A 208 1.23 38.71 -21.07
CA LYS A 208 2.36 39.49 -20.55
C LYS A 208 3.69 38.80 -20.81
N ILE A 209 3.79 37.49 -20.53
CA ILE A 209 4.96 36.67 -20.84
C ILE A 209 5.25 36.73 -22.34
N GLN A 210 4.22 36.56 -23.18
CA GLN A 210 4.40 36.60 -24.63
C GLN A 210 4.94 37.95 -25.12
N SER A 211 4.41 39.07 -24.62
CA SER A 211 4.89 40.41 -24.96
C SER A 211 6.33 40.63 -24.50
N GLU A 212 6.65 40.32 -23.24
CA GLU A 212 8.00 40.52 -22.68
C GLU A 212 9.08 39.74 -23.46
N PHE A 213 8.77 38.49 -23.85
CA PHE A 213 9.69 37.68 -24.64
C PHE A 213 9.81 38.15 -26.09
N GLN A 214 8.73 38.67 -26.68
CA GLN A 214 8.77 39.28 -28.01
C GLN A 214 9.69 40.51 -28.03
N ASP A 215 9.54 41.40 -27.05
CA ASP A 215 10.37 42.60 -26.93
C ASP A 215 11.85 42.29 -26.64
N GLU A 216 12.13 41.26 -25.83
CA GLU A 216 13.50 40.79 -25.57
C GLU A 216 14.11 40.13 -26.82
N TRP A 217 13.32 39.31 -27.53
CA TRP A 217 13.71 38.69 -28.79
C TRP A 217 14.12 39.72 -29.84
N GLU A 218 13.29 40.75 -30.05
CA GLU A 218 13.56 41.80 -31.03
C GLU A 218 14.83 42.59 -30.68
N ARG A 219 15.04 42.91 -29.40
CA ARG A 219 16.25 43.63 -28.93
C ARG A 219 17.52 42.82 -29.11
N GLU A 220 17.51 41.53 -28.75
CA GLU A 220 18.68 40.66 -28.91
C GLU A 220 18.98 40.37 -30.38
N LEU A 221 17.94 40.18 -31.21
CA LEU A 221 18.11 40.00 -32.66
C LEU A 221 18.70 41.26 -33.31
N GLN A 222 18.26 42.45 -32.92
CA GLN A 222 18.84 43.72 -33.37
C GLN A 222 20.32 43.85 -32.96
N ARG A 223 20.68 43.50 -31.73
CA ARG A 223 22.08 43.52 -31.27
C ARG A 223 22.95 42.54 -32.06
N LEU A 224 22.45 41.34 -32.32
CA LEU A 224 23.15 40.31 -33.08
C LEU A 224 23.38 40.77 -34.53
N THR A 225 22.35 41.34 -35.14
CA THR A 225 22.41 41.90 -36.51
C THR A 225 23.40 43.05 -36.59
N HIS A 226 23.34 44.00 -35.64
CA HIS A 226 24.28 45.14 -35.60
C HIS A 226 25.74 44.71 -35.39
N LYS A 227 25.96 43.69 -34.56
CA LYS A 227 27.30 43.11 -34.36
C LYS A 227 27.82 42.47 -35.65
N PHE A 228 26.97 41.73 -36.36
CA PHE A 228 27.31 41.14 -37.65
C PHE A 228 27.65 42.21 -38.70
N GLU A 229 26.84 43.26 -38.83
CA GLU A 229 27.09 44.39 -39.74
C GLU A 229 28.43 45.07 -39.45
N LYS A 230 28.75 45.29 -38.16
CA LYS A 230 30.00 45.90 -37.74
C LYS A 230 31.20 45.01 -38.05
N GLU A 231 31.13 43.71 -37.76
CA GLU A 231 32.17 42.73 -38.06
C GLU A 231 32.41 42.63 -39.58
N LEU A 232 31.34 42.63 -40.37
CA LEU A 232 31.39 42.63 -41.84
C LEU A 232 32.08 43.89 -42.38
N ALA A 233 31.78 45.07 -41.81
CA ALA A 233 32.36 46.35 -42.23
C ALA A 233 33.85 46.50 -41.86
N THR A 234 34.29 45.90 -40.76
CA THR A 234 35.72 45.88 -40.37
C THR A 234 36.56 44.82 -41.09
N SER A 235 35.93 43.80 -41.66
CA SER A 235 36.62 42.74 -42.40
C SER A 235 36.99 43.18 -43.81
N ARG A 236 38.25 43.60 -44.01
CA ARG A 236 38.84 43.81 -45.35
C ARG A 236 39.58 42.56 -45.84
N ARG A 237 38.96 41.37 -45.95
CA ARG A 237 39.60 40.15 -46.52
C ARG A 237 38.62 39.19 -47.23
N ASN A 238 39.21 38.25 -48.00
CA ASN A 238 38.67 37.36 -49.04
C ASN A 238 37.27 36.72 -48.82
N ARG A 239 36.64 36.30 -49.92
CA ARG A 239 35.28 35.71 -50.00
C ARG A 239 35.01 34.57 -49.01
N ASP A 240 36.02 33.78 -48.68
CA ASP A 240 35.89 32.65 -47.75
C ASP A 240 35.69 33.10 -46.29
N ASP A 241 36.27 34.24 -45.89
CA ASP A 241 36.09 34.82 -44.55
C ASP A 241 34.67 35.38 -44.38
N GLN A 242 34.08 35.94 -45.44
CA GLN A 242 32.69 36.43 -45.43
C GLN A 242 31.68 35.27 -45.31
N ASN A 243 31.90 34.16 -46.02
CA ASN A 243 31.05 32.97 -45.91
C ASN A 243 31.09 32.37 -44.49
N MET A 244 32.28 32.29 -43.88
CA MET A 244 32.44 31.85 -42.49
C MET A 244 31.72 32.75 -41.48
N LEU A 245 31.80 34.08 -41.64
CA LEU A 245 31.09 35.04 -40.79
C LEU A 245 29.57 34.90 -40.90
N THR A 246 29.07 34.67 -42.11
CA THR A 246 27.62 34.52 -42.36
C THR A 246 27.08 33.24 -41.72
N LEU A 247 27.80 32.13 -41.88
CA LEU A 247 27.45 30.84 -41.27
C LEU A 247 27.50 30.91 -39.73
N ARG A 248 28.46 31.64 -39.17
CA ARG A 248 28.54 31.91 -37.73
C ARG A 248 27.37 32.76 -37.23
N HIS A 249 26.91 33.74 -37.99
CA HIS A 249 25.75 34.57 -37.64
C HIS A 249 24.45 33.77 -37.68
N GLU A 250 24.25 32.90 -38.68
CA GLU A 250 23.12 31.98 -38.73
C GLU A 250 23.10 31.05 -37.53
N GLN A 251 24.25 30.45 -37.17
CA GLN A 251 24.36 29.60 -36.00
C GLN A 251 24.08 30.36 -34.69
N GLN A 252 24.57 31.59 -34.55
CA GLN A 252 24.27 32.44 -33.38
C GLN A 252 22.78 32.82 -33.30
N LYS A 253 22.10 32.99 -34.44
CA LYS A 253 20.66 33.25 -34.49
C LYS A 253 19.85 32.02 -34.08
N GLU A 254 20.23 30.83 -34.54
CA GLU A 254 19.62 29.56 -34.10
C GLU A 254 19.83 29.30 -32.61
N ASP A 255 21.04 29.56 -32.10
CA ASP A 255 21.35 29.41 -30.68
C ASP A 255 20.57 30.39 -29.81
N LEU A 256 20.38 31.64 -30.28
CA LEU A 256 19.51 32.62 -29.64
C LEU A 256 18.06 32.13 -29.61
N GLU A 257 17.55 31.54 -30.70
CA GLU A 257 16.20 30.94 -30.75
C GLU A 257 16.02 29.82 -29.74
N LYS A 258 16.97 28.88 -29.69
CA LYS A 258 16.96 27.78 -28.72
C LYS A 258 17.06 28.27 -27.28
N ASN A 259 17.89 29.29 -27.01
CA ASN A 259 18.04 29.85 -25.66
C ASN A 259 16.77 30.59 -25.22
N MET A 260 16.19 31.40 -26.11
CA MET A 260 14.98 32.18 -25.81
C MET A 260 13.75 31.30 -25.64
N THR A 261 13.60 30.24 -26.44
CA THR A 261 12.52 29.25 -26.26
C THR A 261 12.67 28.49 -24.94
N LEU A 262 13.88 28.08 -24.56
CA LEU A 262 14.14 27.43 -23.26
C LEU A 262 13.86 28.36 -22.08
N ARG A 263 14.30 29.63 -22.15
CA ARG A 263 14.04 30.65 -21.11
C ARG A 263 12.55 30.94 -20.98
N ARG A 264 11.82 31.05 -22.10
CA ARG A 264 10.36 31.21 -22.11
C ARG A 264 9.65 30.03 -21.47
N SER A 265 10.03 28.80 -21.82
CA SER A 265 9.47 27.59 -21.23
C SER A 265 9.68 27.55 -19.72
N LYS A 266 10.91 27.77 -19.24
CA LYS A 266 11.24 27.80 -17.80
C LYS A 266 10.51 28.91 -17.05
N LYS A 267 10.42 30.11 -17.61
CA LYS A 267 9.70 31.24 -16.99
C LYS A 267 8.19 30.98 -16.94
N LYS A 268 7.60 30.47 -18.02
CA LYS A 268 6.19 30.06 -18.06
C LYS A 268 5.90 28.97 -17.02
N GLU A 269 6.74 27.94 -16.93
CA GLU A 269 6.58 26.88 -15.94
C GLU A 269 6.63 27.41 -14.49
N SER A 270 7.58 28.29 -14.19
CA SER A 270 7.73 28.92 -12.86
C SER A 270 6.53 29.78 -12.49
N ILE A 271 6.03 30.61 -13.41
CA ILE A 271 4.86 31.48 -13.16
C ILE A 271 3.58 30.64 -13.04
N THR A 272 3.36 29.68 -13.95
CA THR A 272 2.23 28.74 -13.87
C THR A 272 2.21 28.00 -12.53
N ARG A 273 3.36 27.57 -12.03
CA ARG A 273 3.47 26.91 -10.72
C ARG A 273 3.04 27.82 -9.57
N LYS A 274 3.51 29.07 -9.54
CA LYS A 274 3.12 30.06 -8.52
C LYS A 274 1.64 30.41 -8.59
N MET A 275 1.09 30.54 -9.81
CA MET A 275 -0.34 30.77 -10.01
C MET A 275 -1.16 29.61 -9.47
N LEU A 276 -0.83 28.37 -9.83
CA LEU A 276 -1.54 27.18 -9.34
C LEU A 276 -1.51 27.07 -7.81
N GLU A 277 -0.39 27.42 -7.16
CA GLU A 277 -0.31 27.43 -5.70
C GLU A 277 -1.23 28.49 -5.08
N HIS A 278 -1.26 29.68 -5.65
CA HIS A 278 -2.14 30.77 -5.22
C HIS A 278 -3.62 30.46 -5.48
N GLU A 279 -3.96 29.90 -6.65
CA GLU A 279 -5.32 29.43 -6.97
C GLU A 279 -5.79 28.40 -5.95
N ARG A 280 -4.94 27.42 -5.60
CA ARG A 280 -5.22 26.42 -4.56
C ARG A 280 -5.46 27.05 -3.18
N TYR A 281 -4.68 28.06 -2.81
CA TYR A 281 -4.85 28.77 -1.54
C TYR A 281 -6.19 29.51 -1.49
N GLU A 282 -6.53 30.27 -2.53
CA GLU A 282 -7.80 31.01 -2.59
C GLU A 282 -9.02 30.08 -2.66
N THR A 283 -8.94 28.98 -3.41
CA THR A 283 -9.99 27.95 -3.40
C THR A 283 -10.16 27.34 -2.01
N ALA A 284 -9.06 26.97 -1.32
CA ALA A 284 -9.14 26.42 0.03
C ALA A 284 -9.77 27.40 1.03
N ALA A 285 -9.39 28.68 0.98
CA ALA A 285 -9.97 29.72 1.83
C ALA A 285 -11.47 29.95 1.53
N LEU A 286 -11.88 29.84 0.26
CA LEU A 286 -13.28 29.88 -0.13
C LEU A 286 -14.06 28.71 0.47
N VAL A 287 -13.53 27.48 0.36
CA VAL A 287 -14.16 26.28 0.96
C VAL A 287 -14.29 26.42 2.47
N ASP A 288 -13.25 26.89 3.17
CA ASP A 288 -13.30 27.05 4.63
C ASP A 288 -14.41 28.01 5.08
N ARG A 289 -14.57 29.14 4.38
CA ARG A 289 -15.65 30.10 4.64
C ARG A 289 -17.02 29.52 4.33
N GLN A 290 -17.19 28.89 3.17
CA GLN A 290 -18.48 28.29 2.78
C GLN A 290 -18.89 27.15 3.72
N SER A 291 -17.93 26.33 4.15
CA SER A 291 -18.17 25.31 5.18
C SER A 291 -18.63 25.93 6.50
N SER A 292 -18.08 27.07 6.90
CA SER A 292 -18.49 27.78 8.12
C SER A 292 -19.91 28.33 7.99
N GLU A 293 -20.24 29.01 6.88
CA GLU A 293 -21.60 29.50 6.61
C GLU A 293 -22.65 28.37 6.59
N MET A 294 -22.30 27.21 6.03
CA MET A 294 -23.19 26.04 6.00
C MET A 294 -23.41 25.46 7.41
N LEU A 295 -22.35 25.37 8.21
CA LEU A 295 -22.43 24.90 9.61
C LEU A 295 -23.25 25.87 10.47
N GLU A 296 -23.06 27.18 10.30
CA GLU A 296 -23.84 28.22 10.99
C GLU A 296 -25.33 28.09 10.66
N LEU A 297 -25.68 27.90 9.37
CA LEU A 297 -27.07 27.67 8.96
C LEU A 297 -27.67 26.43 9.65
N ILE A 298 -26.98 25.30 9.59
CA ILE A 298 -27.45 24.04 10.19
C ILE A 298 -27.59 24.18 11.72
N SER A 299 -26.60 24.80 12.38
CA SER A 299 -26.58 25.00 13.82
C SER A 299 -27.68 25.95 14.29
N ALA A 300 -27.92 27.04 13.55
CA ALA A 300 -29.00 27.99 13.85
C ALA A 300 -30.36 27.30 13.78
N ARG A 301 -30.65 26.58 12.69
CA ARG A 301 -31.94 25.88 12.53
C ARG A 301 -32.14 24.75 13.52
N ARG A 302 -31.06 24.03 13.87
CA ARG A 302 -31.10 23.02 14.94
C ARG A 302 -31.42 23.65 16.29
N SER A 303 -30.80 24.78 16.62
CA SER A 303 -31.03 25.49 17.89
C SER A 303 -32.45 26.04 17.99
N GLU A 304 -32.99 26.62 16.91
CA GLU A 304 -34.38 27.07 16.81
C GLU A 304 -35.37 25.91 17.02
N TYR A 305 -35.11 24.75 16.41
CA TYR A 305 -35.93 23.56 16.58
C TYR A 305 -35.93 23.07 18.03
N MET A 306 -34.75 22.99 18.67
CA MET A 306 -34.62 22.56 20.07
C MET A 306 -35.32 23.53 21.03
N GLN A 307 -35.18 24.84 20.82
CA GLN A 307 -35.92 25.86 21.58
C GLN A 307 -37.43 25.67 21.43
N ASN A 308 -37.91 25.44 20.21
CA ASN A 308 -39.32 25.19 19.96
C ASN A 308 -39.82 23.90 20.63
N GLU A 309 -39.08 22.78 20.56
CA GLU A 309 -39.48 21.53 21.25
C GLU A 309 -39.45 21.67 22.78
N SER A 310 -38.48 22.41 23.33
CA SER A 310 -38.38 22.62 24.78
C SER A 310 -39.55 23.41 25.37
N ILE A 311 -40.28 24.18 24.56
CA ILE A 311 -41.50 24.91 24.97
C ILE A 311 -42.70 23.96 25.16
N PHE A 312 -42.66 22.72 24.64
CA PHE A 312 -43.77 21.76 24.67
C PHE A 312 -43.56 20.56 25.61
N LEU A 313 -42.48 20.51 26.39
CA LEU A 313 -42.22 19.43 27.35
C LEU A 313 -42.51 19.92 28.78
N ASP A 314 -43.54 19.34 29.41
CA ASP A 314 -43.82 19.47 30.85
C ASP A 314 -42.70 18.82 31.69
N ASP A 315 -42.48 19.37 32.89
CA ASP A 315 -41.43 19.20 33.92
C ASP A 315 -41.01 17.77 34.38
N ASP A 316 -41.36 16.68 33.68
CA ASP A 316 -41.22 15.30 34.18
C ASP A 316 -40.10 14.45 33.51
N PHE A 317 -38.90 15.00 33.28
CA PHE A 317 -37.75 14.19 32.81
C PHE A 317 -36.45 14.39 33.63
N ASP A 318 -36.21 13.40 34.51
CA ASP A 318 -34.96 12.88 35.07
C ASP A 318 -33.72 13.82 35.08
N GLU A 319 -33.43 14.35 36.27
CA GLU A 319 -32.40 15.36 36.63
C GLU A 319 -30.93 14.89 36.49
N GLY A 320 -30.64 13.82 35.72
CA GLY A 320 -29.36 13.12 35.77
C GLY A 320 -28.47 13.18 34.52
N ALA A 321 -28.96 13.60 33.36
CA ALA A 321 -28.18 13.57 32.12
C ALA A 321 -28.46 14.80 31.24
N VAL A 322 -27.65 15.85 31.41
CA VAL A 322 -27.61 16.96 30.45
C VAL A 322 -27.12 16.39 29.10
N PRO A 323 -27.90 16.50 28.01
CA PRO A 323 -27.47 16.06 26.69
C PRO A 323 -26.14 16.72 26.31
N LEU A 324 -25.15 15.93 25.90
CA LEU A 324 -23.94 16.45 25.26
C LEU A 324 -24.33 16.98 23.87
N GLU A 325 -24.77 18.23 23.80
CA GLU A 325 -25.09 18.88 22.54
C GLU A 325 -23.84 19.00 21.66
N TYR A 326 -24.02 18.79 20.35
CA TYR A 326 -22.93 18.99 19.39
C TYR A 326 -22.55 20.47 19.33
N PRO A 327 -21.27 20.81 19.50
CA PRO A 327 -20.85 22.19 19.73
C PRO A 327 -21.13 23.09 18.52
N MET A 328 -21.62 24.31 18.77
CA MET A 328 -21.88 25.29 17.70
C MET A 328 -20.58 25.79 17.06
N VAL A 329 -19.54 26.00 17.86
CA VAL A 329 -18.21 26.44 17.41
C VAL A 329 -17.26 25.24 17.42
N ALA A 330 -16.38 25.17 16.43
CA ALA A 330 -15.36 24.14 16.34
C ALA A 330 -14.52 24.09 17.65
N PRO A 331 -14.49 22.94 18.35
CA PRO A 331 -13.72 22.80 19.58
C PRO A 331 -12.21 22.91 19.36
N ILE A 332 -11.47 23.28 20.41
CA ILE A 332 -10.01 23.33 20.38
C ILE A 332 -9.44 21.90 20.19
N PRO A 333 -8.38 21.70 19.39
CA PRO A 333 -7.74 20.39 19.24
C PRO A 333 -7.24 19.86 20.58
N ALA A 334 -7.64 18.64 20.92
CA ALA A 334 -7.23 17.96 22.14
C ALA A 334 -7.17 16.44 21.92
N PRO A 335 -6.30 15.72 22.66
CA PRO A 335 -6.26 14.25 22.59
C PRO A 335 -7.63 13.63 22.89
N PRO A 336 -8.10 12.65 22.10
CA PRO A 336 -9.37 11.99 22.35
C PRO A 336 -9.34 11.24 23.68
N ALA A 337 -10.43 11.37 24.45
CA ALA A 337 -10.55 10.75 25.77
C ALA A 337 -10.73 9.21 25.72
N VAL A 338 -11.20 8.70 24.57
CA VAL A 338 -11.52 7.28 24.35
C VAL A 338 -10.87 6.82 23.05
N SER A 339 -10.44 5.56 22.96
CA SER A 339 -9.84 5.00 21.75
C SER A 339 -10.89 4.73 20.66
N LYS A 340 -10.44 4.41 19.45
CA LYS A 340 -11.30 3.98 18.34
C LYS A 340 -12.10 2.72 18.71
N PHE A 341 -11.43 1.72 19.29
CA PHE A 341 -12.06 0.45 19.71
C PHE A 341 -13.13 0.62 20.80
N GLN A 342 -13.09 1.74 21.54
CA GLN A 342 -14.14 2.08 22.50
C GLN A 342 -15.37 2.73 21.86
N ILE A 343 -15.25 3.25 20.63
CA ILE A 343 -16.39 3.74 19.85
C ILE A 343 -17.11 2.56 19.19
N TYR A 344 -16.37 1.72 18.49
CA TYR A 344 -16.89 0.53 17.81
C TYR A 344 -15.82 -0.56 17.79
N THR A 345 -16.24 -1.82 17.88
CA THR A 345 -15.34 -2.98 17.92
C THR A 345 -15.03 -3.49 16.53
N ASP A 346 -16.05 -3.57 15.67
CA ASP A 346 -15.92 -4.11 14.32
C ASP A 346 -16.65 -3.22 13.31
N PRO A 347 -16.07 -2.94 12.12
CA PRO A 347 -16.73 -2.18 11.07
C PRO A 347 -18.11 -2.73 10.64
N ILE A 348 -18.41 -4.00 10.91
CA ILE A 348 -19.73 -4.61 10.63
C ILE A 348 -20.87 -3.92 11.38
N GLU A 349 -20.58 -3.23 12.50
CA GLU A 349 -21.55 -2.40 13.22
C GLU A 349 -22.14 -1.29 12.31
N PHE A 350 -21.42 -0.90 11.26
CA PHE A 350 -21.85 0.09 10.28
C PHE A 350 -22.43 -0.50 8.99
N GLU A 351 -22.70 -1.82 8.92
CA GLU A 351 -23.13 -2.48 7.68
C GLU A 351 -24.37 -1.80 7.04
N ASP A 352 -25.33 -1.38 7.85
CA ASP A 352 -26.55 -0.74 7.38
C ASP A 352 -26.30 0.63 6.72
N VAL A 353 -25.47 1.46 7.35
CA VAL A 353 -25.11 2.79 6.81
C VAL A 353 -24.13 2.67 5.65
N ASP A 354 -23.24 1.69 5.67
CA ASP A 354 -22.35 1.38 4.57
C ASP A 354 -23.13 0.94 3.33
N ARG A 355 -24.19 0.14 3.51
CA ARG A 355 -25.09 -0.28 2.43
C ARG A 355 -25.82 0.92 1.79
N ILE A 356 -26.23 1.91 2.59
CA ILE A 356 -26.80 3.16 2.08
C ILE A 356 -25.75 3.90 1.23
N ALA A 357 -24.54 4.08 1.75
CA ALA A 357 -23.47 4.76 1.03
C ALA A 357 -23.14 4.07 -0.30
N ILE A 358 -23.06 2.74 -0.31
CA ILE A 358 -22.82 1.93 -1.52
C ILE A 358 -23.96 2.08 -2.53
N SER A 359 -25.21 2.05 -2.08
CA SER A 359 -26.39 2.22 -2.94
C SER A 359 -26.40 3.62 -3.57
N VAL A 360 -26.23 4.67 -2.77
CA VAL A 360 -26.18 6.05 -3.25
C VAL A 360 -24.99 6.24 -4.21
N ALA A 361 -23.85 5.57 -3.97
CA ALA A 361 -22.69 5.66 -4.85
C ALA A 361 -22.93 5.11 -6.27
N GLN A 362 -24.02 4.38 -6.54
CA GLN A 362 -24.37 3.89 -7.88
C GLN A 362 -25.06 4.95 -8.75
N GLU A 363 -25.59 6.02 -8.14
CA GLU A 363 -26.24 7.12 -8.84
C GLU A 363 -25.29 8.32 -9.03
N ASP A 364 -25.62 9.20 -9.99
CA ASP A 364 -24.92 10.47 -10.22
C ASP A 364 -25.60 11.61 -9.46
N GLN A 365 -24.97 12.06 -8.38
CA GLN A 365 -25.49 13.15 -7.56
C GLN A 365 -25.12 14.52 -8.13
N LYS A 366 -26.15 15.34 -8.36
CA LYS A 366 -26.03 16.66 -8.99
C LYS A 366 -25.66 17.78 -8.01
N THR A 367 -26.06 17.66 -6.75
CA THR A 367 -25.85 18.69 -5.72
C THR A 367 -25.29 18.07 -4.44
N PHE A 368 -24.57 18.86 -3.65
CA PHE A 368 -24.09 18.43 -2.34
C PHE A 368 -25.24 18.27 -1.35
N THR A 369 -26.25 19.14 -1.40
CA THR A 369 -27.46 19.01 -0.57
C THR A 369 -28.15 17.68 -0.81
N ASP A 370 -28.44 17.31 -2.06
CA ASP A 370 -29.15 16.05 -2.35
C ASP A 370 -28.32 14.84 -1.95
N LEU A 371 -27.02 14.84 -2.25
CA LEU A 371 -26.12 13.77 -1.85
C LEU A 371 -26.13 13.58 -0.34
N VAL A 372 -25.87 14.64 0.42
CA VAL A 372 -25.77 14.53 1.88
C VAL A 372 -27.12 14.12 2.48
N ARG A 373 -28.24 14.68 2.03
CA ARG A 373 -29.58 14.29 2.50
C ARG A 373 -29.84 12.79 2.28
N GLN A 374 -29.44 12.23 1.14
CA GLN A 374 -29.55 10.80 0.86
C GLN A 374 -28.65 9.95 1.77
N LEU A 375 -27.42 10.41 2.05
CA LEU A 375 -26.47 9.70 2.90
C LEU A 375 -26.89 9.74 4.37
N VAL A 376 -27.15 10.93 4.92
CA VAL A 376 -27.30 11.14 6.36
C VAL A 376 -28.73 11.08 6.87
N GLY A 377 -29.74 11.02 6.00
CA GLY A 377 -31.15 11.09 6.39
C GLY A 377 -31.61 9.97 7.33
N ARG A 378 -30.88 8.85 7.40
CA ARG A 378 -31.15 7.73 8.34
C ARG A 378 -30.13 7.61 9.47
N CYS A 379 -29.11 8.46 9.50
CA CYS A 379 -28.11 8.45 10.56
C CYS A 379 -28.68 9.07 11.83
N THR A 380 -28.37 8.44 12.95
CA THR A 380 -28.80 8.84 14.29
C THR A 380 -27.66 9.41 15.14
N THR A 381 -26.41 9.19 14.72
CA THR A 381 -25.20 9.68 15.39
C THR A 381 -24.28 10.43 14.44
N ASP A 382 -23.44 11.30 15.00
CA ASP A 382 -22.36 12.00 14.29
C ASP A 382 -21.35 11.03 13.65
N ILE A 383 -21.06 9.91 14.32
CA ILE A 383 -20.20 8.83 13.84
C ILE A 383 -20.81 8.20 12.57
N GLU A 384 -22.10 7.85 12.58
CA GLU A 384 -22.80 7.28 11.41
C GLU A 384 -22.80 8.26 10.23
N LYS A 385 -23.01 9.55 10.48
CA LYS A 385 -22.92 10.60 9.45
C LYS A 385 -21.53 10.61 8.81
N ALA A 386 -20.47 10.68 9.64
CA ALA A 386 -19.08 10.67 9.17
C ALA A 386 -18.73 9.37 8.43
N ARG A 387 -19.21 8.22 8.94
CA ARG A 387 -19.01 6.90 8.36
C ARG A 387 -19.61 6.79 6.97
N THR A 388 -20.86 7.22 6.81
CA THR A 388 -21.57 7.14 5.53
C THR A 388 -20.88 8.00 4.46
N ILE A 389 -20.42 9.20 4.83
CA ILE A 389 -19.64 10.08 3.96
C ILE A 389 -18.30 9.44 3.57
N PHE A 390 -17.55 8.93 4.56
CA PHE A 390 -16.29 8.24 4.33
C PHE A 390 -16.48 7.03 3.41
N ARG A 391 -17.53 6.22 3.64
CA ARG A 391 -17.83 5.05 2.83
C ARG A 391 -18.23 5.44 1.41
N TRP A 392 -19.06 6.46 1.23
CA TRP A 392 -19.45 6.93 -0.10
C TRP A 392 -18.23 7.35 -0.93
N ILE A 393 -17.29 8.11 -0.34
CA ILE A 393 -16.04 8.49 -1.01
C ILE A 393 -15.19 7.26 -1.32
N THR A 394 -15.01 6.38 -0.34
CA THR A 394 -14.13 5.21 -0.48
C THR A 394 -14.74 4.09 -1.32
N VAL A 395 -15.98 4.14 -1.77
CA VAL A 395 -16.50 3.15 -2.73
C VAL A 395 -16.25 3.59 -4.18
N LYS A 396 -16.04 4.90 -4.41
CA LYS A 396 -15.86 5.46 -5.75
C LYS A 396 -14.48 5.07 -6.32
N ASN A 397 -14.48 4.23 -7.35
CA ASN A 397 -13.27 3.84 -8.06
C ASN A 397 -12.93 4.82 -9.19
N LEU A 398 -12.17 5.87 -8.88
CA LEU A 398 -11.78 6.90 -9.86
C LEU A 398 -11.03 6.36 -11.08
N ASN A 399 -10.34 5.22 -10.96
CA ASN A 399 -9.64 4.60 -12.09
C ASN A 399 -10.62 3.96 -13.09
N ALA A 400 -11.76 3.46 -12.62
CA ALA A 400 -12.79 2.84 -13.46
C ALA A 400 -13.87 3.84 -13.92
N MET A 401 -14.04 4.96 -13.20
CA MET A 401 -15.04 5.98 -13.54
C MET A 401 -14.67 6.76 -14.79
N HIS A 402 -15.64 6.95 -15.68
CA HIS A 402 -15.56 7.89 -16.80
C HIS A 402 -16.37 9.13 -16.43
N PHE A 403 -15.80 10.31 -16.71
CA PHE A 403 -16.46 11.58 -16.47
C PHE A 403 -16.62 12.30 -17.81
N ASP A 404 -17.80 12.83 -18.07
CA ASP A 404 -18.06 13.63 -19.25
C ASP A 404 -17.23 14.93 -19.24
N ASP A 405 -16.90 15.44 -20.43
CA ASP A 405 -16.13 16.68 -20.56
C ASP A 405 -16.95 17.92 -20.17
N ASP A 406 -18.28 17.85 -20.30
CA ASP A 406 -19.24 18.90 -19.92
C ASP A 406 -19.63 18.85 -18.43
N LEU A 407 -19.02 17.95 -17.66
CA LEU A 407 -19.33 17.77 -16.25
C LEU A 407 -18.85 18.99 -15.44
N ARG A 408 -19.79 19.61 -14.73
CA ARG A 408 -19.51 20.82 -13.95
C ARG A 408 -18.65 20.51 -12.72
N GLY A 409 -17.63 21.33 -12.48
CA GLY A 409 -16.61 21.13 -11.44
C GLY A 409 -17.12 21.33 -10.01
N ASP A 410 -18.21 22.08 -9.83
CA ASP A 410 -18.85 22.48 -8.57
C ASP A 410 -19.86 21.46 -8.03
N THR A 411 -19.87 20.24 -8.59
CA THR A 411 -20.74 19.14 -8.15
C THR A 411 -19.93 18.08 -7.41
N PRO A 412 -20.55 17.18 -6.62
CA PRO A 412 -19.83 16.04 -6.05
C PRO A 412 -19.08 15.23 -7.11
N MET A 413 -19.70 15.03 -8.29
CA MET A 413 -19.05 14.36 -9.42
C MET A 413 -17.93 15.20 -10.03
N GLY A 414 -18.09 16.52 -10.07
CA GLY A 414 -17.08 17.49 -10.46
C GLY A 414 -15.82 17.43 -9.60
N LEU A 415 -15.98 17.36 -8.29
CA LEU A 415 -14.87 17.18 -7.36
C LEU A 415 -14.20 15.81 -7.52
N LEU A 416 -14.98 14.73 -7.72
CA LEU A 416 -14.40 13.40 -8.00
C LEU A 416 -13.60 13.40 -9.33
N ARG A 417 -14.11 14.07 -10.38
CA ARG A 417 -13.39 14.31 -11.64
C ARG A 417 -12.11 15.11 -11.38
N GLY A 418 -12.20 16.16 -10.57
CA GLY A 418 -11.05 16.97 -10.18
C GLY A 418 -9.98 16.19 -9.41
N ILE A 419 -10.39 15.26 -8.53
CA ILE A 419 -9.47 14.38 -7.81
C ILE A 419 -8.78 13.42 -8.79
N LYS A 420 -9.53 12.84 -9.74
CA LYS A 420 -8.96 11.96 -10.78
C LYS A 420 -7.87 12.65 -11.60
N TYR A 421 -8.07 13.93 -11.93
CA TYR A 421 -7.14 14.72 -12.75
C TYR A 421 -6.19 15.63 -11.94
N GLY A 422 -6.20 15.53 -10.60
CA GLY A 422 -5.24 16.22 -9.72
C GLY A 422 -5.49 17.72 -9.51
N THR A 423 -6.69 18.22 -9.82
CA THR A 423 -7.09 19.61 -9.55
C THR A 423 -7.74 19.77 -8.18
N GLU A 424 -8.39 18.72 -7.68
CA GLU A 424 -9.08 18.67 -6.38
C GLU A 424 -8.50 17.56 -5.50
N SER A 425 -8.91 17.51 -4.23
CA SER A 425 -8.40 16.54 -3.28
C SER A 425 -9.50 15.87 -2.44
N TYR A 426 -9.23 14.64 -2.01
CA TYR A 426 -10.13 13.88 -1.14
C TYR A 426 -10.47 14.61 0.16
N HIS A 427 -9.52 15.34 0.73
CA HIS A 427 -9.72 16.02 2.01
C HIS A 427 -10.60 17.27 1.90
N VAL A 428 -10.61 17.94 0.73
CA VAL A 428 -11.53 19.03 0.44
C VAL A 428 -12.95 18.48 0.26
N LEU A 429 -13.11 17.39 -0.50
CA LEU A 429 -14.41 16.73 -0.68
C LEU A 429 -15.00 16.25 0.65
N PHE A 430 -14.21 15.55 1.48
CA PHE A 430 -14.68 15.07 2.79
C PHE A 430 -15.08 16.22 3.71
N LYS A 431 -14.28 17.30 3.78
CA LYS A 431 -14.62 18.51 4.56
C LYS A 431 -15.92 19.14 4.09
N ARG A 432 -16.10 19.30 2.78
CA ARG A 432 -17.30 19.88 2.18
C ARG A 432 -18.53 19.04 2.56
N LEU A 433 -18.49 17.73 2.37
CA LEU A 433 -19.60 16.84 2.74
C LEU A 433 -19.90 16.87 4.25
N CYS A 434 -18.87 16.91 5.10
CA CYS A 434 -19.05 17.07 6.55
C CYS A 434 -19.79 18.36 6.89
N SER A 435 -19.43 19.49 6.26
CA SER A 435 -20.12 20.77 6.52
C SER A 435 -21.60 20.74 6.14
N TYR A 436 -21.97 20.07 5.05
CA TYR A 436 -23.37 19.87 4.66
C TYR A 436 -24.13 18.92 5.58
N ALA A 437 -23.41 18.05 6.30
CA ALA A 437 -23.97 17.12 7.30
C ALA A 437 -24.03 17.70 8.72
N GLY A 438 -23.55 18.94 8.91
CA GLY A 438 -23.50 19.58 10.23
C GLY A 438 -22.31 19.15 11.09
N LEU A 439 -21.25 18.61 10.49
CA LEU A 439 -20.06 18.13 11.20
C LEU A 439 -18.88 19.08 11.03
N HIS A 440 -18.27 19.47 12.16
CA HIS A 440 -17.00 20.19 12.17
C HIS A 440 -15.89 19.32 11.60
N CYS A 441 -15.24 19.80 10.54
CA CYS A 441 -14.14 19.12 9.89
C CYS A 441 -13.05 20.10 9.48
N VAL A 442 -11.81 19.76 9.80
CA VAL A 442 -10.61 20.55 9.44
C VAL A 442 -9.75 19.79 8.45
N VAL A 443 -8.96 20.52 7.67
CA VAL A 443 -7.90 19.96 6.83
C VAL A 443 -6.57 20.21 7.53
N ILE A 444 -5.86 19.14 7.86
CA ILE A 444 -4.56 19.18 8.51
C ILE A 444 -3.47 19.02 7.44
N LYS A 445 -2.49 19.91 7.46
CA LYS A 445 -1.33 19.89 6.56
C LYS A 445 -0.13 19.31 7.30
N GLY A 446 0.63 18.44 6.62
CA GLY A 446 1.66 17.65 7.27
C GLY A 446 2.63 17.00 6.31
N TYR A 447 3.47 16.14 6.87
CA TYR A 447 4.27 15.16 6.16
C TYR A 447 3.64 13.78 6.31
N SER A 448 3.86 12.91 5.33
CA SER A 448 3.45 11.50 5.44
C SER A 448 4.51 10.58 4.88
N LYS A 449 4.65 9.38 5.46
CA LYS A 449 5.51 8.30 4.94
C LYS A 449 4.84 7.60 3.75
N SER A 450 4.53 8.37 2.71
CA SER A 450 3.75 7.94 1.54
C SER A 450 4.55 7.04 0.58
N ALA A 451 4.00 6.74 -0.60
CA ALA A 451 4.67 5.92 -1.60
C ALA A 451 6.04 6.52 -1.99
N GLY A 452 7.09 5.70 -1.93
CA GLY A 452 8.46 6.11 -2.20
C GLY A 452 9.26 6.59 -0.98
N TYR A 453 8.64 6.76 0.19
CA TYR A 453 9.38 6.98 1.43
C TYR A 453 10.12 5.69 1.83
N GLN A 454 11.37 5.85 2.29
CA GLN A 454 12.18 4.78 2.85
C GLN A 454 12.58 5.10 4.30
N PRO A 455 12.67 4.11 5.20
CA PRO A 455 13.03 4.32 6.60
C PRO A 455 14.38 5.04 6.77
N GLY A 456 14.41 6.12 7.54
CA GLY A 456 15.61 6.93 7.78
C GLY A 456 15.80 8.10 6.81
N VAL A 457 14.93 8.27 5.80
CA VAL A 457 14.90 9.48 4.96
C VAL A 457 14.32 10.65 5.74
N LYS A 458 14.97 11.82 5.65
CA LYS A 458 14.51 13.06 6.30
C LYS A 458 13.54 13.86 5.42
N PHE A 459 12.64 14.61 6.05
CA PHE A 459 11.67 15.47 5.39
C PHE A 459 12.24 16.88 5.16
N GLN A 460 13.10 17.03 4.13
CA GLN A 460 13.77 18.30 3.83
C GLN A 460 13.02 19.17 2.80
N ASP A 461 12.23 18.55 1.92
CA ASP A 461 11.54 19.21 0.81
C ASP A 461 10.01 18.99 0.85
N SER A 462 9.32 19.43 -0.19
CA SER A 462 7.87 19.26 -0.32
C SER A 462 7.43 17.90 -0.86
N ARG A 463 8.35 16.96 -1.14
CA ARG A 463 8.06 15.68 -1.82
C ARG A 463 7.03 14.84 -1.10
N PHE A 464 7.06 14.85 0.23
CA PHE A 464 6.18 14.08 1.08
C PHE A 464 5.15 14.92 1.82
N ARG A 465 4.93 16.17 1.37
CA ARG A 465 3.84 17.00 1.88
C ARG A 465 2.51 16.36 1.54
N ASN A 466 1.61 16.35 2.52
CA ASN A 466 0.32 15.73 2.40
C ASN A 466 -0.73 16.44 3.27
N SER A 467 -1.99 16.08 3.09
CA SER A 467 -3.09 16.59 3.91
C SER A 467 -4.17 15.54 4.13
N TRP A 468 -4.79 15.61 5.29
CA TRP A 468 -5.84 14.71 5.76
C TRP A 468 -6.87 15.51 6.55
N ASN A 469 -7.90 14.84 7.05
CA ASN A 469 -8.94 15.48 7.84
C ASN A 469 -8.85 15.09 9.31
N ALA A 470 -9.30 16.00 10.17
CA ALA A 470 -9.88 15.62 11.46
C ALA A 470 -11.34 16.05 11.48
N VAL A 471 -12.21 15.18 11.98
CA VAL A 471 -13.65 15.43 12.15
C VAL A 471 -13.99 15.34 13.63
N TYR A 472 -14.84 16.24 14.11
CA TYR A 472 -15.28 16.22 15.50
C TYR A 472 -16.50 15.29 15.62
N VAL A 473 -16.29 14.12 16.22
CA VAL A 473 -17.30 13.09 16.48
C VAL A 473 -17.00 12.36 17.78
N ALA A 474 -17.98 11.73 18.43
CA ALA A 474 -17.73 11.04 19.70
C ALA A 474 -17.15 11.97 20.79
N GLY A 475 -17.53 13.26 20.76
CA GLY A 475 -17.03 14.30 21.67
C GLY A 475 -15.54 14.66 21.51
N ALA A 476 -14.86 14.24 20.43
CA ALA A 476 -13.45 14.51 20.22
C ALA A 476 -13.06 14.68 18.74
N TRP A 477 -11.91 15.29 18.47
CA TRP A 477 -11.32 15.30 17.14
C TRP A 477 -10.75 13.92 16.77
N ARG A 478 -11.11 13.43 15.58
CA ARG A 478 -10.73 12.11 15.07
C ARG A 478 -10.16 12.18 13.67
N PHE A 479 -9.07 11.48 13.40
CA PHE A 479 -8.45 11.48 12.08
C PHE A 479 -9.26 10.69 11.06
N VAL A 480 -9.36 11.24 9.84
CA VAL A 480 -9.92 10.55 8.67
C VAL A 480 -9.00 10.80 7.49
N GLN A 481 -8.59 9.74 6.81
CA GLN A 481 -7.79 9.82 5.59
C GLN A 481 -8.42 9.03 4.44
N CYS A 482 -9.31 9.71 3.70
CA CYS A 482 -10.06 9.14 2.59
C CYS A 482 -9.18 8.58 1.47
N ASN A 483 -8.05 9.24 1.15
CA ASN A 483 -7.18 8.78 0.06
C ASN A 483 -6.50 7.43 0.39
N TRP A 484 -6.16 7.18 1.66
CA TRP A 484 -5.59 5.89 2.07
C TRP A 484 -6.69 4.85 2.25
N GLY A 485 -7.85 5.24 2.80
CA GLY A 485 -9.01 4.35 2.92
C GLY A 485 -9.57 3.86 1.58
N ALA A 486 -9.48 4.68 0.53
CA ALA A 486 -9.95 4.36 -0.83
C ALA A 486 -8.90 3.60 -1.67
N ARG A 487 -7.64 3.56 -1.24
CA ARG A 487 -6.54 3.06 -2.07
C ARG A 487 -6.18 1.63 -1.72
N HIS A 488 -6.38 0.71 -2.66
CA HIS A 488 -5.68 -0.57 -2.61
C HIS A 488 -4.18 -0.31 -2.80
N LEU A 489 -3.38 -0.74 -1.84
CA LEU A 489 -1.97 -1.03 -2.07
C LEU A 489 -1.88 -2.23 -3.02
N VAL A 490 -2.19 -2.02 -4.30
CA VAL A 490 -1.67 -2.85 -5.38
C VAL A 490 -0.19 -2.51 -5.48
N ASN A 491 0.69 -3.48 -5.25
CA ASN A 491 2.11 -3.32 -5.45
C ASN A 491 2.36 -2.69 -6.84
N ALA A 492 3.09 -1.59 -6.88
CA ALA A 492 3.43 -0.85 -8.09
C ALA A 492 4.40 -1.60 -9.04
N LYS A 493 4.38 -2.94 -9.07
CA LYS A 493 5.15 -3.77 -10.02
C LYS A 493 4.32 -4.84 -10.74
N GLU A 494 3.01 -4.93 -10.53
CA GLU A 494 2.15 -5.87 -11.27
C GLU A 494 0.97 -5.15 -11.92
N ALA A 495 1.22 -4.54 -13.08
CA ALA A 495 0.14 -4.24 -14.02
C ALA A 495 -0.46 -5.57 -14.51
N PRO A 496 -1.79 -5.71 -14.60
CA PRO A 496 -2.39 -6.94 -15.10
C PRO A 496 -1.93 -7.22 -16.54
N LYS A 497 -1.35 -8.39 -16.76
CA LYS A 497 -1.13 -8.92 -18.11
C LYS A 497 -2.51 -9.17 -18.72
N THR A 498 -2.78 -8.56 -19.88
CA THR A 498 -4.03 -8.70 -20.62
C THR A 498 -4.25 -10.15 -21.06
N GLY A 499 -4.95 -10.93 -20.24
CA GLY A 499 -5.57 -12.20 -20.59
C GLY A 499 -7.09 -12.02 -20.55
N ARG A 500 -7.77 -12.26 -21.68
CA ARG A 500 -9.23 -12.33 -21.71
C ARG A 500 -9.65 -13.64 -21.03
N GLY A 501 -10.11 -13.55 -19.79
CA GLY A 501 -10.71 -14.63 -19.02
C GLY A 501 -11.51 -14.03 -17.85
N LYS A 502 -12.79 -14.43 -17.77
CA LYS A 502 -13.84 -14.08 -16.80
C LYS A 502 -13.40 -13.47 -15.44
N ASN A 503 -14.00 -12.31 -15.11
CA ASN A 503 -14.10 -11.68 -13.78
C ASN A 503 -12.89 -11.87 -12.84
N ASP A 504 -11.80 -11.17 -13.15
CA ASP A 504 -10.77 -10.91 -12.16
C ASP A 504 -11.23 -9.71 -11.31
N SER A 505 -12.00 -9.98 -10.26
CA SER A 505 -12.40 -8.92 -9.33
C SER A 505 -11.14 -8.44 -8.61
N LEU A 506 -10.60 -7.31 -9.06
CA LEU A 506 -9.94 -6.36 -8.16
C LEU A 506 -10.98 -6.04 -7.08
N ARG A 507 -11.04 -6.87 -6.03
CA ARG A 507 -11.95 -6.66 -4.90
C ARG A 507 -11.57 -5.32 -4.32
N TYR A 508 -12.52 -4.41 -4.37
CA TYR A 508 -12.35 -3.11 -3.77
C TYR A 508 -12.43 -3.28 -2.23
N GLU A 509 -11.32 -3.67 -1.62
CA GLU A 509 -11.16 -3.75 -0.17
C GLU A 509 -10.74 -2.38 0.39
N TYR A 510 -11.68 -1.64 0.95
CA TYR A 510 -11.40 -0.38 1.63
C TYR A 510 -10.61 -0.64 2.92
N ASP A 511 -9.82 0.35 3.36
CA ASP A 511 -9.05 0.22 4.59
C ASP A 511 -9.66 1.06 5.71
N ASP A 512 -10.41 0.37 6.59
CA ASP A 512 -11.06 0.96 7.76
C ASP A 512 -10.09 1.62 8.75
N HIS A 513 -8.82 1.23 8.76
CA HIS A 513 -7.82 1.79 9.67
C HIS A 513 -7.80 3.32 9.59
N TYR A 514 -8.02 3.90 8.40
CA TYR A 514 -8.00 5.34 8.15
C TYR A 514 -9.32 6.07 8.46
N PHE A 515 -10.29 5.40 9.08
CA PHE A 515 -11.49 6.01 9.66
C PHE A 515 -11.36 6.04 11.19
N LEU A 516 -11.38 7.24 11.76
CA LEU A 516 -11.25 7.54 13.20
C LEU A 516 -10.00 6.94 13.85
N THR A 517 -8.88 6.88 13.10
CA THR A 517 -7.62 6.30 13.58
C THR A 517 -7.14 6.97 14.87
N ASP A 518 -6.71 6.17 15.84
CA ASP A 518 -6.18 6.71 17.08
C ASP A 518 -4.86 7.46 16.84
N PRO A 519 -4.64 8.62 17.49
CA PRO A 519 -3.44 9.44 17.23
C PRO A 519 -2.11 8.72 17.43
N ARG A 520 -2.07 7.76 18.36
CA ARG A 520 -0.87 6.95 18.65
C ARG A 520 -0.50 5.99 17.52
N GLU A 521 -1.46 5.57 16.72
CA GLU A 521 -1.23 4.75 15.53
C GLU A 521 -0.99 5.65 14.32
N PHE A 522 -1.80 6.69 14.16
CA PHE A 522 -1.77 7.60 13.02
C PHE A 522 -0.42 8.32 12.87
N ILE A 523 0.21 8.69 14.00
CA ILE A 523 1.51 9.38 14.02
C ILE A 523 2.65 8.56 13.40
N TYR A 524 2.54 7.24 13.28
CA TYR A 524 3.59 6.45 12.63
C TYR A 524 3.70 6.75 11.13
N GLU A 525 2.60 7.17 10.50
CA GLU A 525 2.55 7.43 9.06
C GLU A 525 2.35 8.92 8.71
N PHE A 526 1.72 9.71 9.59
CA PHE A 526 1.35 11.10 9.32
C PHE A 526 1.82 12.06 10.44
N TYR A 527 2.58 13.09 10.07
CA TYR A 527 3.08 14.13 10.97
C TYR A 527 2.45 15.49 10.66
N PRO A 528 1.53 16.00 11.49
CA PRO A 528 0.99 17.36 11.41
C PRO A 528 2.09 18.43 11.56
N LEU A 529 2.01 19.52 10.80
CA LEU A 529 2.93 20.67 10.97
C LEU A 529 2.61 21.49 12.23
N GLN A 530 1.34 21.54 12.59
CA GLN A 530 0.84 22.18 13.79
C GLN A 530 0.79 21.15 14.92
N GLU A 531 1.47 21.44 16.02
CA GLU A 531 1.69 20.50 17.13
C GLU A 531 0.39 20.05 17.79
N GLU A 532 -0.57 20.96 17.95
CA GLU A 532 -1.89 20.72 18.52
C GLU A 532 -2.69 19.67 17.73
N TRP A 533 -2.45 19.57 16.42
CA TRP A 533 -3.10 18.61 15.54
C TRP A 533 -2.46 17.23 15.54
N GLN A 534 -1.43 16.99 16.36
CA GLN A 534 -0.97 15.63 16.66
C GLN A 534 -1.98 14.88 17.52
N LEU A 535 -2.81 15.60 18.31
CA LEU A 535 -3.79 15.01 19.22
C LEU A 535 -3.17 13.98 20.19
N LEU A 536 -1.86 14.09 20.44
CA LEU A 536 -1.12 13.28 21.38
C LEU A 536 -1.03 14.00 22.71
N LYS A 537 -1.14 13.24 23.81
CA LYS A 537 -0.88 13.79 25.17
C LYS A 537 0.52 14.37 25.30
N ARG A 538 1.49 13.75 24.60
CA ARG A 538 2.86 14.22 24.48
C ARG A 538 3.20 14.27 22.99
N PRO A 539 3.13 15.44 22.36
CA PRO A 539 3.55 15.63 20.99
C PRO A 539 5.00 15.21 20.76
N ILE A 540 5.32 14.80 19.54
CA ILE A 540 6.67 14.45 19.11
C ILE A 540 7.20 15.49 18.13
N THR A 541 8.51 15.61 18.06
CA THR A 541 9.21 16.44 17.08
C THR A 541 9.29 15.75 15.72
N LEU A 542 9.56 16.53 14.66
CA LEU A 542 9.78 15.98 13.32
C LEU A 542 10.94 14.96 13.31
N ARG A 543 12.01 15.20 14.09
CA ARG A 543 13.16 14.29 14.21
C ARG A 543 12.77 12.95 14.81
N GLU A 544 11.90 12.96 15.82
CA GLU A 544 11.38 11.72 16.42
C GLU A 544 10.47 10.99 15.43
N PHE A 545 9.61 11.69 14.69
CA PHE A 545 8.78 11.10 13.63
C PHE A 545 9.60 10.44 12.51
N GLU A 546 10.67 11.09 12.05
CA GLU A 546 11.64 10.54 11.09
C GLU A 546 12.28 9.25 11.61
N ASN A 547 12.55 9.19 12.91
CA ASN A 547 13.11 8.02 13.57
C ASN A 547 12.06 6.95 13.93
N LEU A 548 10.75 7.20 13.82
CA LEU A 548 9.76 6.15 14.06
C LEU A 548 9.88 5.04 13.00
N PRO A 549 9.77 3.75 13.40
CA PRO A 549 9.65 2.63 12.48
C PRO A 549 8.60 2.90 11.41
N PHE A 550 8.87 2.43 10.20
CA PHE A 550 7.87 2.52 9.14
C PHE A 550 6.89 1.37 9.33
N VAL A 551 5.65 1.68 9.71
CA VAL A 551 4.56 0.70 9.86
C VAL A 551 3.38 1.11 8.98
N ARG A 552 2.59 0.12 8.57
CA ARG A 552 1.37 0.30 7.76
C ARG A 552 0.14 -0.10 8.57
N SER A 553 -1.05 0.28 8.08
CA SER A 553 -2.35 -0.06 8.67
C SER A 553 -2.50 -1.53 9.08
N LEU A 554 -1.98 -2.48 8.29
CA LEU A 554 -2.06 -3.91 8.58
C LEU A 554 -1.26 -4.33 9.83
N PHE A 555 -0.22 -3.59 10.20
CA PHE A 555 0.49 -3.84 11.45
C PHE A 555 -0.47 -3.71 12.63
N PHE A 556 -1.25 -2.63 12.67
CA PHE A 556 -2.25 -2.39 13.70
C PHE A 556 -3.47 -3.30 13.57
N ARG A 557 -3.94 -3.56 12.34
CA ARG A 557 -5.09 -4.45 12.09
C ARG A 557 -4.86 -5.87 12.58
N TYR A 558 -3.63 -6.38 12.49
CA TYR A 558 -3.24 -7.69 13.04
C TYR A 558 -2.86 -7.64 14.52
N GLY A 559 -3.01 -6.49 15.20
CA GLY A 559 -2.63 -6.31 16.61
C GLY A 559 -1.14 -6.46 16.88
N LEU A 560 -0.29 -6.26 15.85
CA LEU A 560 1.15 -6.38 15.99
C LEU A 560 1.70 -5.23 16.84
N HIS A 561 2.73 -5.54 17.61
CA HIS A 561 3.50 -4.56 18.35
C HIS A 561 4.96 -4.98 18.39
N PHE A 562 5.86 -4.03 18.60
CA PHE A 562 7.27 -4.35 18.75
C PHE A 562 7.53 -4.96 20.12
N ALA A 563 8.25 -6.09 20.13
CA ALA A 563 8.58 -6.78 21.38
C ALA A 563 9.67 -6.06 22.19
N ASP A 564 10.49 -5.25 21.51
CA ASP A 564 11.50 -4.40 22.13
C ASP A 564 11.12 -2.94 22.07
N GLU A 565 11.50 -2.22 23.13
CA GLU A 565 11.42 -0.77 23.16
C GLU A 565 12.54 -0.15 22.34
N GLY A 566 12.30 1.05 21.81
CA GLY A 566 13.36 1.88 21.22
C GLY A 566 13.74 1.56 19.78
N TYR A 567 12.99 0.72 19.05
CA TYR A 567 13.21 0.59 17.62
C TYR A 567 13.07 1.94 16.91
N GLY A 568 14.16 2.33 16.24
CA GLY A 568 14.15 3.42 15.28
C GLY A 568 13.79 2.92 13.87
N ALA A 569 13.67 3.86 12.94
CA ALA A 569 13.59 3.59 11.50
C ALA A 569 14.87 2.92 10.98
N VAL A 570 15.99 3.19 11.66
CA VAL A 570 17.30 2.60 11.41
C VAL A 570 17.67 1.67 12.57
N VAL A 571 18.07 0.44 12.24
CA VAL A 571 18.56 -0.56 13.19
C VAL A 571 20.01 -0.85 12.85
N PHE A 572 20.90 -0.66 13.82
CA PHE A 572 22.33 -0.92 13.66
C PHE A 572 22.65 -2.37 13.98
N THR A 573 23.61 -2.93 13.26
CA THR A 573 24.15 -4.25 13.60
C THR A 573 24.96 -4.19 14.88
N ASP A 574 24.99 -5.29 15.62
CA ASP A 574 25.93 -5.53 16.70
C ASP A 574 27.36 -5.76 16.15
N ASP A 575 28.29 -6.00 17.07
CA ASP A 575 29.70 -6.35 16.80
C ASP A 575 29.86 -7.63 15.97
N THR A 576 28.85 -8.52 15.98
CA THR A 576 28.79 -9.70 15.12
C THR A 576 28.25 -9.41 13.73
N GLY A 577 27.92 -8.16 13.39
CA GLY A 577 27.29 -7.81 12.12
C GLY A 577 25.83 -8.26 12.02
N ALA A 578 25.17 -8.57 13.14
CA ALA A 578 23.78 -9.01 13.17
C ALA A 578 22.84 -7.91 13.71
N ALA A 579 21.64 -7.81 13.14
CA ALA A 579 20.57 -6.94 13.64
C ALA A 579 19.28 -7.74 13.77
N THR A 580 18.58 -7.60 14.89
CA THR A 580 17.35 -8.38 15.16
C THR A 580 16.14 -7.46 15.33
N VAL A 581 15.11 -7.70 14.52
CA VAL A 581 13.79 -7.08 14.66
C VAL A 581 12.80 -8.11 15.22
N ARG A 582 12.20 -7.83 16.38
CA ARG A 582 11.21 -8.69 17.04
C ARG A 582 9.84 -8.04 17.06
N ILE A 583 8.85 -8.76 16.53
CA ILE A 583 7.46 -8.33 16.45
C ILE A 583 6.63 -9.35 17.23
N ALA A 584 5.90 -8.88 18.23
CA ALA A 584 4.93 -9.66 18.96
C ALA A 584 3.58 -9.60 18.26
N MET A 585 2.88 -10.74 18.27
CA MET A 585 1.51 -10.88 17.74
C MET A 585 0.54 -11.33 18.84
N PRO A 586 -0.76 -11.05 18.68
CA PRO A 586 -1.80 -11.58 19.56
C PRO A 586 -1.86 -13.11 19.54
N THR A 587 -2.19 -13.74 20.67
CA THR A 587 -2.18 -15.20 20.83
C THR A 587 -3.20 -15.92 19.94
N ASP A 588 -4.36 -15.30 19.73
CA ASP A 588 -5.41 -15.77 18.82
C ASP A 588 -4.97 -15.79 17.35
N MET A 589 -4.11 -14.85 16.95
CA MET A 589 -3.57 -14.75 15.58
C MET A 589 -2.39 -15.69 15.30
N GLN A 590 -1.77 -16.28 16.34
CA GLN A 590 -0.58 -17.13 16.20
C GLN A 590 -0.79 -18.31 15.24
N SER A 591 -2.00 -18.87 15.21
CA SER A 591 -2.36 -20.06 14.44
C SER A 591 -2.60 -19.79 12.94
N CYS A 592 -2.82 -18.54 12.55
CA CYS A 592 -3.17 -18.17 11.17
C CYS A 592 -2.22 -17.14 10.55
N LEU A 593 -1.50 -16.35 11.36
CA LEU A 593 -0.64 -15.30 10.84
C LEU A 593 0.70 -15.85 10.36
N ILE A 594 0.98 -15.63 9.09
CA ILE A 594 2.25 -16.00 8.45
C ILE A 594 3.01 -14.77 8.01
N PHE A 595 4.33 -14.87 8.03
CA PHE A 595 5.22 -13.76 7.71
C PHE A 595 6.13 -14.10 6.52
N HIS A 596 6.42 -13.07 5.75
CA HIS A 596 7.42 -13.08 4.71
C HIS A 596 8.30 -11.83 4.83
N TYR A 597 9.50 -11.88 4.28
CA TYR A 597 10.40 -10.73 4.27
C TYR A 597 11.13 -10.62 2.94
N ASN A 598 11.55 -9.40 2.63
CA ASN A 598 12.51 -9.11 1.58
C ASN A 598 13.67 -8.31 2.18
N LEU A 599 14.88 -8.69 1.82
CA LEU A 599 16.10 -7.96 2.12
C LEU A 599 16.76 -7.56 0.79
N LYS A 600 17.12 -6.29 0.68
CA LYS A 600 17.87 -5.75 -0.46
C LYS A 600 18.85 -4.68 0.03
N PHE A 601 19.79 -4.30 -0.81
CA PHE A 601 20.59 -3.10 -0.55
C PHE A 601 19.68 -1.86 -0.45
N TYR A 602 20.07 -0.89 0.36
CA TYR A 602 19.21 0.27 0.63
C TYR A 602 19.14 1.23 -0.56
N ASP A 603 20.29 1.50 -1.19
CA ASP A 603 20.44 2.46 -2.28
C ASP A 603 20.26 1.84 -3.68
N SER A 604 20.17 0.51 -3.77
CA SER A 604 19.93 -0.21 -5.03
C SER A 604 18.75 -1.17 -4.90
N ASP A 605 18.20 -1.61 -6.03
CA ASP A 605 17.15 -2.65 -6.03
C ASP A 605 17.75 -4.08 -6.04
N GLU A 606 19.05 -4.22 -5.75
CA GLU A 606 19.77 -5.50 -5.76
C GLU A 606 19.47 -6.33 -4.51
N ASP A 607 19.12 -7.60 -4.72
CA ASP A 607 18.73 -8.57 -3.69
C ASP A 607 19.72 -9.76 -3.57
N SER A 608 20.94 -9.59 -4.09
CA SER A 608 21.99 -10.60 -4.04
C SER A 608 23.35 -9.99 -3.75
N TYR A 609 24.23 -10.77 -3.12
CA TYR A 609 25.61 -10.42 -2.80
C TYR A 609 26.50 -11.61 -3.19
N ASP A 610 27.54 -11.37 -4.01
CA ASP A 610 28.45 -12.40 -4.54
C ASP A 610 27.73 -13.62 -5.15
N GLY A 611 26.65 -13.37 -5.89
CA GLY A 611 25.84 -14.42 -6.53
C GLY A 611 24.92 -15.20 -5.56
N VAL A 612 24.88 -14.84 -4.28
CA VAL A 612 24.01 -15.44 -3.26
C VAL A 612 22.86 -14.50 -2.94
N SER A 613 21.63 -15.01 -2.88
CA SER A 613 20.47 -14.19 -2.50
C SER A 613 20.58 -13.69 -1.06
N LEU A 614 20.26 -12.41 -0.84
CA LEU A 614 20.20 -11.77 0.48
C LEU A 614 19.18 -12.43 1.42
N LYS A 615 18.21 -13.19 0.89
CA LYS A 615 17.29 -14.00 1.72
C LYS A 615 18.03 -15.02 2.59
N ARG A 616 19.18 -15.52 2.13
CA ARG A 616 20.00 -16.47 2.90
C ARG A 616 20.77 -15.80 4.04
N PHE A 617 20.67 -14.49 4.19
CA PHE A 617 21.28 -13.74 5.29
C PHE A 617 20.26 -13.32 6.34
N VAL A 618 19.03 -13.85 6.29
CA VAL A 618 17.98 -13.56 7.27
C VAL A 618 17.44 -14.84 7.88
N MET A 619 17.56 -14.95 9.19
CA MET A 619 16.91 -16.00 9.97
C MET A 619 15.57 -15.47 10.51
N GLN A 620 14.48 -15.88 9.88
CA GLN A 620 13.12 -15.69 10.40
C GLN A 620 12.76 -16.85 11.31
N SER A 621 12.43 -16.60 12.58
CA SER A 621 11.96 -17.63 13.51
C SER A 621 10.74 -17.15 14.29
N VAL A 622 9.94 -18.09 14.79
CA VAL A 622 8.77 -17.81 15.63
C VAL A 622 8.88 -18.62 16.91
N ILE A 623 8.96 -17.92 18.05
CA ILE A 623 9.03 -18.53 19.39
C ILE A 623 7.91 -17.92 20.22
N GLY A 624 6.98 -18.76 20.71
CA GLY A 624 5.76 -18.29 21.34
C GLY A 624 4.98 -17.37 20.38
N ASN A 625 4.63 -16.18 20.85
CA ASN A 625 3.91 -15.16 20.09
C ASN A 625 4.83 -14.09 19.46
N ILE A 626 6.14 -14.34 19.38
CA ILE A 626 7.11 -13.40 18.84
C ILE A 626 7.73 -13.98 17.56
N VAL A 627 7.63 -13.21 16.48
CA VAL A 627 8.43 -13.44 15.27
C VAL A 627 9.68 -12.58 15.32
N ALA A 628 10.84 -13.21 15.07
CA ALA A 628 12.13 -12.56 15.01
C ALA A 628 12.69 -12.62 13.59
N PHE A 629 13.20 -11.49 13.09
CA PHE A 629 13.95 -11.37 11.85
C PHE A 629 15.38 -10.98 12.20
N ARG A 630 16.28 -11.96 12.25
CA ARG A 630 17.70 -11.74 12.50
C ARG A 630 18.44 -11.62 11.17
N VAL A 631 18.87 -10.41 10.83
CA VAL A 631 19.62 -10.08 9.62
C VAL A 631 21.10 -10.18 9.94
N HIS A 632 21.86 -10.93 9.15
CA HIS A 632 23.31 -11.01 9.20
C HIS A 632 23.89 -10.24 8.01
N ALA A 633 24.46 -9.05 8.24
CA ALA A 633 24.94 -8.22 7.15
C ALA A 633 26.10 -8.91 6.40
N PRO A 634 25.98 -9.17 5.09
CA PRO A 634 27.06 -9.81 4.32
C PRO A 634 28.28 -8.91 4.15
N CYS A 635 28.09 -7.59 4.21
CA CYS A 635 29.12 -6.58 4.05
C CYS A 635 28.72 -5.30 4.81
N SER A 636 29.69 -4.42 5.05
CA SER A 636 29.41 -3.06 5.51
C SER A 636 28.56 -2.31 4.50
N GLY A 637 27.53 -1.63 4.98
CA GLY A 637 26.57 -0.92 4.15
C GLY A 637 25.18 -0.84 4.78
N ALA A 638 24.23 -0.35 3.99
CA ALA A 638 22.84 -0.25 4.40
C ALA A 638 21.96 -1.20 3.59
N PHE A 639 21.00 -1.82 4.28
CA PHE A 639 20.03 -2.74 3.70
C PHE A 639 18.61 -2.30 4.06
N LEU A 640 17.65 -2.62 3.20
CA LEU A 640 16.24 -2.43 3.46
C LEU A 640 15.60 -3.78 3.78
N LEU A 641 15.14 -3.93 5.03
CA LEU A 641 14.30 -5.05 5.46
C LEU A 641 12.82 -4.63 5.33
N ASP A 642 12.07 -5.32 4.49
CA ASP A 642 10.64 -5.15 4.30
C ASP A 642 9.90 -6.40 4.77
N ILE A 643 9.05 -6.26 5.79
CA ILE A 643 8.35 -7.36 6.44
C ILE A 643 6.89 -7.32 6.00
N PHE A 644 6.39 -8.49 5.60
CA PHE A 644 5.03 -8.69 5.11
C PHE A 644 4.34 -9.73 5.98
N ALA A 645 3.02 -9.61 6.09
CA ALA A 645 2.20 -10.59 6.78
C ALA A 645 0.91 -10.89 6.01
N ASN A 646 0.35 -12.07 6.25
CA ASN A 646 -0.96 -12.48 5.76
C ASN A 646 -1.63 -13.40 6.78
N ALA A 647 -2.92 -13.22 7.04
CA ALA A 647 -3.70 -14.12 7.89
C ALA A 647 -4.29 -15.22 7.00
N VAL A 648 -3.88 -16.47 7.21
CA VAL A 648 -4.31 -17.61 6.40
C VAL A 648 -4.61 -18.82 7.28
N THR A 649 -5.70 -19.50 6.98
CA THR A 649 -6.07 -20.73 7.70
C THR A 649 -5.14 -21.89 7.33
N PRO A 650 -4.94 -22.88 8.21
CA PRO A 650 -4.14 -24.06 7.88
C PRO A 650 -4.62 -24.78 6.61
N GLN A 651 -5.93 -24.82 6.36
CA GLN A 651 -6.50 -25.44 5.16
C GLN A 651 -6.12 -24.68 3.88
N GLU A 652 -6.26 -23.35 3.88
CA GLU A 652 -5.85 -22.49 2.76
C GLU A 652 -4.34 -22.55 2.49
N TYR A 653 -3.52 -22.74 3.53
CA TYR A 653 -2.07 -22.91 3.35
C TYR A 653 -1.75 -24.20 2.58
N LEU A 654 -2.48 -25.28 2.88
CA LEU A 654 -2.25 -26.62 2.32
C LEU A 654 -2.77 -26.80 0.89
N THR A 655 -3.64 -25.90 0.39
CA THR A 655 -4.08 -25.93 -1.02
C THR A 655 -2.96 -25.60 -1.99
N GLY A 656 -1.92 -24.90 -1.54
CA GLY A 656 -0.82 -24.43 -2.39
C GLY A 656 -1.18 -23.24 -3.27
N GLU A 657 -2.35 -22.62 -3.06
CA GLU A 657 -2.76 -21.41 -3.76
C GLU A 657 -1.79 -20.23 -3.50
N PRO A 658 -1.52 -19.36 -4.48
CA PRO A 658 -0.62 -18.21 -4.30
C PRO A 658 -1.10 -17.27 -3.19
N MET A 659 -0.27 -17.11 -2.17
CA MET A 659 -0.59 -16.28 -1.00
C MET A 659 -0.22 -14.81 -1.25
N LYS A 660 -1.14 -13.89 -0.96
CA LYS A 660 -0.92 -12.44 -1.14
C LYS A 660 -0.42 -11.81 0.15
N PHE A 661 0.89 -11.62 0.24
CA PHE A 661 1.51 -10.89 1.34
C PHE A 661 1.42 -9.38 1.14
N LYS A 662 1.08 -8.65 2.21
CA LYS A 662 1.06 -7.19 2.24
C LYS A 662 2.08 -6.68 3.26
N SER A 663 2.81 -5.62 2.91
CA SER A 663 3.87 -5.04 3.75
C SER A 663 3.25 -4.46 5.03
N VAL A 664 3.77 -4.87 6.19
CA VAL A 664 3.34 -4.41 7.52
C VAL A 664 4.33 -3.43 8.12
N CYS A 665 5.63 -3.62 7.93
CA CYS A 665 6.64 -2.68 8.42
C CYS A 665 7.97 -2.77 7.64
N LYS A 666 8.80 -1.72 7.73
CA LYS A 666 10.11 -1.64 7.08
C LYS A 666 11.16 -1.01 7.98
N PHE A 667 12.40 -1.47 7.82
CA PHE A 667 13.57 -0.99 8.55
C PHE A 667 14.76 -0.79 7.63
N LYS A 668 15.56 0.25 7.90
CA LYS A 668 16.91 0.37 7.37
C LYS A 668 17.86 -0.36 8.32
N ILE A 669 18.50 -1.42 7.86
CA ILE A 669 19.55 -2.11 8.62
C ILE A 669 20.88 -1.48 8.23
N CYS A 670 21.68 -1.02 9.20
CA CYS A 670 22.95 -0.37 8.97
C CYS A 670 24.09 -1.18 9.60
N CYS A 671 25.04 -1.62 8.77
CA CYS A 671 26.28 -2.26 9.20
C CYS A 671 27.44 -1.30 8.92
N GLU A 672 27.99 -0.67 9.95
CA GLU A 672 29.09 0.29 9.79
C GLU A 672 30.41 -0.43 9.52
N GLU A 673 30.75 -1.39 10.39
CA GLU A 673 31.97 -2.18 10.30
C GLU A 673 31.65 -3.66 10.47
N LEU A 674 32.26 -4.49 9.63
CA LEU A 674 32.11 -5.94 9.69
C LEU A 674 33.46 -6.57 10.06
N GLN A 675 33.57 -7.08 11.29
CA GLN A 675 34.81 -7.67 11.79
C GLN A 675 35.02 -9.11 11.32
N THR A 676 33.95 -9.80 10.93
CA THR A 676 33.99 -11.22 10.55
C THR A 676 33.19 -11.46 9.28
N VAL A 677 33.71 -12.32 8.39
CA VAL A 677 33.00 -12.68 7.16
C VAL A 677 31.74 -13.46 7.52
N MET A 678 30.58 -12.89 7.20
CA MET A 678 29.29 -13.57 7.37
C MET A 678 29.08 -14.60 6.27
N VAL A 679 28.75 -15.83 6.67
CA VAL A 679 28.44 -16.93 5.76
C VAL A 679 26.92 -17.00 5.59
N PRO A 680 26.39 -17.18 4.36
CA PRO A 680 24.96 -17.35 4.16
C PRO A 680 24.44 -18.60 4.88
N LEU A 681 23.20 -18.56 5.35
CA LEU A 681 22.50 -19.72 5.87
C LEU A 681 22.42 -20.83 4.82
N PRO A 682 22.38 -22.13 5.21
CA PRO A 682 22.18 -23.25 4.29
C PRO A 682 20.98 -23.05 3.37
N ASP A 683 21.07 -23.59 2.15
CA ASP A 683 20.06 -23.42 1.09
C ASP A 683 18.81 -24.28 1.31
N CYS A 684 18.10 -24.00 2.41
CA CYS A 684 16.86 -24.67 2.78
C CYS A 684 15.65 -24.04 2.11
N ALA A 685 14.52 -24.75 2.17
CA ALA A 685 13.24 -24.22 1.70
C ALA A 685 12.88 -22.87 2.37
N SER A 686 12.19 -22.03 1.61
CA SER A 686 11.74 -20.71 2.07
C SER A 686 10.74 -20.82 3.23
N GLY A 687 10.77 -19.85 4.15
CA GLY A 687 9.84 -19.76 5.28
C GLY A 687 10.57 -19.63 6.62
N GLU A 688 9.79 -19.79 7.70
CA GLU A 688 10.29 -19.71 9.08
C GLU A 688 11.17 -20.91 9.45
N TRP A 689 12.18 -20.65 10.27
CA TRP A 689 13.02 -21.65 10.91
C TRP A 689 12.38 -22.09 12.24
N GLY A 690 12.49 -23.39 12.53
CA GLY A 690 11.98 -24.04 13.74
C GLY A 690 10.71 -24.87 13.51
N PRO A 691 10.24 -25.54 14.58
CA PRO A 691 9.11 -26.48 14.52
C PRO A 691 7.74 -25.83 14.56
N THR A 692 7.65 -24.52 14.83
CA THR A 692 6.37 -23.81 15.02
C THR A 692 5.41 -23.99 13.83
N LYS A 693 5.93 -23.91 12.60
CA LYS A 693 5.17 -24.20 11.37
C LYS A 693 4.60 -25.63 11.37
N ALA A 694 5.44 -26.60 11.74
CA ALA A 694 5.11 -28.02 11.71
C ALA A 694 4.01 -28.35 12.73
N THR A 695 4.12 -27.79 13.94
CA THR A 695 3.10 -27.92 14.98
C THR A 695 1.78 -27.28 14.55
N ARG A 696 1.83 -26.02 14.08
CA ARG A 696 0.65 -25.25 13.68
C ARG A 696 -0.10 -25.85 12.50
N LEU A 697 0.60 -26.22 11.43
CA LEU A 697 -0.02 -26.61 10.16
C LEU A 697 -0.22 -28.12 10.02
N PHE A 698 0.66 -28.94 10.61
CA PHE A 698 0.67 -30.40 10.45
C PHE A 698 0.40 -31.16 11.74
N GLY A 699 0.39 -30.49 12.91
CA GLY A 699 0.25 -31.19 14.20
C GLY A 699 1.50 -32.00 14.58
N LEU A 700 2.65 -31.62 14.04
CA LEU A 700 3.93 -32.25 14.34
C LEU A 700 4.59 -31.51 15.52
N ILE A 701 4.48 -32.08 16.72
CA ILE A 701 4.88 -31.44 17.99
C ILE A 701 6.31 -31.87 18.34
N PRO A 702 7.28 -30.95 18.49
CA PRO A 702 8.66 -31.30 18.84
C PRO A 702 8.76 -31.90 20.25
N ILE A 703 9.47 -33.02 20.39
CA ILE A 703 9.77 -33.66 21.68
C ILE A 703 11.16 -33.27 22.16
N THR A 704 12.19 -33.37 21.30
CA THR A 704 13.59 -33.16 21.72
C THR A 704 14.03 -31.70 21.61
N HIS A 705 13.83 -31.05 20.46
CA HIS A 705 14.31 -29.69 20.21
C HIS A 705 13.18 -28.77 19.80
N GLN A 706 12.93 -27.72 20.59
CA GLN A 706 11.90 -26.72 20.30
C GLN A 706 12.48 -25.49 19.60
N ASP A 707 13.79 -25.27 19.75
CA ASP A 707 14.47 -24.11 19.19
C ASP A 707 14.87 -24.30 17.72
N PRO A 708 14.81 -23.24 16.90
CA PRO A 708 15.18 -23.31 15.48
C PRO A 708 16.68 -23.53 15.24
N LEU A 709 17.52 -23.22 16.24
CA LEU A 709 18.97 -23.40 16.21
C LEU A 709 19.35 -24.54 17.15
N ILE A 710 20.09 -25.51 16.64
CA ILE A 710 20.52 -26.70 17.38
C ILE A 710 22.06 -26.76 17.39
N PHE A 711 22.63 -27.02 18.56
CA PHE A 711 24.04 -27.37 18.69
C PHE A 711 24.14 -28.87 18.94
N ALA A 712 24.85 -29.58 18.06
CA ALA A 712 24.94 -31.04 18.11
C ALA A 712 26.40 -31.52 17.98
N GLY A 713 26.66 -32.74 18.44
CA GLY A 713 27.91 -33.45 18.22
C GLY A 713 27.99 -34.05 16.81
N ARG A 714 28.42 -35.31 16.73
CA ARG A 714 28.51 -36.06 15.45
C ARG A 714 27.19 -36.69 14.99
N SER A 715 26.25 -36.89 15.89
CA SER A 715 24.92 -37.43 15.59
C SER A 715 23.86 -36.62 16.32
N LEU A 716 22.65 -36.60 15.77
CA LEU A 716 21.50 -35.89 16.32
C LEU A 716 20.22 -36.69 16.06
N ASP A 717 19.43 -36.87 17.12
CA ASP A 717 18.11 -37.49 17.05
C ASP A 717 17.02 -36.43 17.29
N LEU A 718 16.22 -36.17 16.27
CA LEU A 718 15.10 -35.25 16.32
C LEU A 718 13.80 -36.03 16.40
N GLN A 719 13.07 -35.86 17.50
CA GLN A 719 11.81 -36.57 17.72
C GLN A 719 10.63 -35.62 17.72
N PHE A 720 9.56 -36.05 17.09
CA PHE A 720 8.28 -35.36 17.06
C PHE A 720 7.14 -36.31 17.39
N ARG A 721 6.15 -35.82 18.13
CA ARG A 721 4.85 -36.46 18.31
C ARG A 721 3.86 -35.96 17.27
N MET A 722 3.19 -36.88 16.60
CA MET A 722 2.11 -36.58 15.68
C MET A 722 0.80 -36.47 16.45
N SER A 723 0.20 -35.27 16.48
CA SER A 723 -1.13 -35.07 17.08
C SER A 723 -2.28 -35.53 16.16
N ARG A 724 -1.97 -35.82 14.90
CA ARG A 724 -2.87 -36.34 13.87
C ARG A 724 -2.11 -37.24 12.90
N PRO A 725 -2.79 -38.15 12.19
CA PRO A 725 -2.12 -39.06 11.25
C PRO A 725 -1.42 -38.30 10.11
N LEU A 726 -0.11 -38.47 10.00
CA LEU A 726 0.74 -37.95 8.91
C LEU A 726 1.44 -39.12 8.21
N THR A 727 1.73 -38.97 6.92
CA THR A 727 2.42 -40.00 6.12
C THR A 727 3.50 -39.40 5.22
N ASP A 728 4.33 -40.26 4.63
CA ASP A 728 5.38 -39.92 3.65
C ASP A 728 6.37 -38.87 4.17
N PHE A 729 7.02 -39.13 5.31
CA PHE A 729 8.08 -38.25 5.78
C PHE A 729 9.30 -38.28 4.86
N MET A 730 9.84 -37.11 4.59
CA MET A 730 11.10 -36.93 3.87
C MET A 730 11.92 -35.85 4.58
N ALA A 731 13.22 -36.07 4.73
CA ALA A 731 14.12 -35.08 5.28
C ALA A 731 15.34 -34.93 4.38
N THR A 732 15.74 -33.68 4.14
CA THR A 732 16.89 -33.34 3.29
C THR A 732 17.87 -32.47 4.07
N LEU A 733 19.16 -32.76 3.91
CA LEU A 733 20.24 -32.09 4.62
C LEU A 733 21.07 -31.25 3.66
N HIS A 734 21.33 -30.02 4.06
CA HIS A 734 21.99 -29.00 3.27
C HIS A 734 23.24 -28.50 3.98
N LYS A 735 24.33 -28.30 3.24
CA LYS A 735 25.54 -27.62 3.70
C LYS A 735 26.12 -26.79 2.56
N ASN A 736 26.56 -25.58 2.86
CA ASN A 736 27.16 -24.71 1.84
C ASN A 736 28.37 -25.37 1.17
N GLY A 737 28.42 -25.31 -0.15
CA GLY A 737 29.49 -25.90 -0.95
C GLY A 737 29.39 -27.42 -1.13
N VAL A 738 28.38 -28.09 -0.56
CA VAL A 738 28.17 -29.54 -0.68
C VAL A 738 26.85 -29.83 -1.38
N GLU A 739 26.89 -30.70 -2.39
CA GLU A 739 25.69 -31.16 -3.09
C GLU A 739 24.79 -32.00 -2.18
N GLU A 740 23.49 -31.67 -2.14
CA GLU A 740 22.45 -32.36 -1.36
C GLU A 740 22.48 -33.89 -1.53
N LYS A 741 22.69 -34.38 -2.76
CA LYS A 741 22.75 -35.83 -3.05
C LYS A 741 23.81 -36.55 -2.23
N LYS A 742 24.95 -35.92 -1.94
CA LYS A 742 26.02 -36.50 -1.12
C LYS A 742 25.62 -36.58 0.35
N LEU A 743 24.73 -35.69 0.79
CA LEU A 743 24.24 -35.59 2.17
C LEU A 743 23.03 -36.50 2.44
N SER A 744 22.28 -36.90 1.42
CA SER A 744 21.07 -37.73 1.54
C SER A 744 21.23 -39.01 2.38
N LYS A 745 22.39 -39.67 2.31
CA LYS A 745 22.69 -40.90 3.07
C LYS A 745 22.91 -40.69 4.58
N TYR A 746 23.02 -39.44 5.01
CA TYR A 746 23.32 -39.07 6.39
C TYR A 746 22.07 -38.67 7.20
N VAL A 747 20.89 -38.72 6.56
CA VAL A 747 19.61 -38.51 7.24
C VAL A 747 18.74 -39.71 6.98
N THR A 748 18.25 -40.31 8.05
CA THR A 748 17.22 -41.35 8.00
C THR A 748 16.10 -40.97 8.94
N HIS A 749 14.93 -41.58 8.76
CA HIS A 749 13.83 -41.42 9.69
C HIS A 749 13.19 -42.77 9.98
N ASN A 750 12.60 -42.88 11.17
CA ASN A 750 11.78 -44.01 11.57
C ASN A 750 10.51 -43.47 12.22
N THR A 751 9.39 -44.12 11.97
CA THR A 751 8.11 -43.79 12.61
C THR A 751 7.66 -44.98 13.42
N LEU A 752 7.52 -44.79 14.73
CA LEU A 752 7.01 -45.80 15.66
C LEU A 752 5.80 -45.19 16.37
N ASP A 753 4.64 -45.82 16.19
CA ASP A 753 3.36 -45.34 16.71
C ASP A 753 3.06 -43.87 16.31
N ASP A 754 2.95 -42.97 17.28
CA ASP A 754 2.72 -41.54 17.10
C ASP A 754 4.03 -40.72 17.06
N ILE A 755 5.20 -41.36 17.13
CA ILE A 755 6.50 -40.68 17.19
C ILE A 755 7.29 -40.90 15.90
N VAL A 756 7.68 -39.81 15.25
CA VAL A 756 8.68 -39.83 14.17
C VAL A 756 10.02 -39.36 14.70
N THR A 757 11.07 -40.14 14.45
CA THR A 757 12.46 -39.85 14.81
C THR A 757 13.29 -39.68 13.55
N PHE A 758 13.92 -38.52 13.38
CA PHE A 758 14.92 -38.27 12.35
C PHE A 758 16.31 -38.42 12.96
N ILE A 759 17.13 -39.29 12.37
CA ILE A 759 18.49 -39.58 12.81
C ILE A 759 19.43 -38.94 11.79
N ILE A 760 20.26 -38.01 12.26
CA ILE A 760 21.24 -37.30 11.43
C ILE A 760 22.64 -37.65 11.89
N ASN A 761 23.51 -38.03 10.96
CA ASN A 761 24.93 -38.31 11.21
C ASN A 761 25.81 -37.34 10.42
N PHE A 762 26.47 -36.40 11.09
CA PHE A 762 27.23 -35.35 10.40
C PHE A 762 28.56 -35.90 9.87
N PRO A 763 28.85 -35.77 8.56
CA PRO A 763 30.11 -36.25 7.98
C PRO A 763 31.32 -35.46 8.47
N GLU A 764 31.13 -34.18 8.78
CA GLU A 764 32.17 -33.26 9.21
C GLU A 764 31.56 -32.15 10.08
N GLU A 765 32.41 -31.36 10.73
CA GLU A 765 31.96 -30.22 11.52
C GLU A 765 31.48 -29.08 10.60
N GLY A 766 30.57 -28.26 11.10
CA GLY A 766 30.07 -27.09 10.39
C GLY A 766 28.58 -26.85 10.58
N GLN A 767 28.06 -25.93 9.76
CA GLN A 767 26.67 -25.52 9.80
C GLN A 767 25.86 -26.25 8.72
N TYR A 768 24.77 -26.88 9.16
CA TYR A 768 23.86 -27.67 8.36
C TYR A 768 22.45 -27.11 8.43
N GLY A 769 21.68 -27.28 7.36
CA GLY A 769 20.25 -27.00 7.32
C GLY A 769 19.48 -28.30 7.10
N LEU A 770 18.49 -28.58 7.93
CA LEU A 770 17.62 -29.74 7.77
C LEU A 770 16.25 -29.27 7.35
N ASP A 771 15.74 -29.73 6.21
CA ASP A 771 14.34 -29.57 5.82
C ASP A 771 13.57 -30.86 6.07
N ILE A 772 12.33 -30.73 6.56
CA ILE A 772 11.41 -31.85 6.79
C ILE A 772 10.13 -31.59 6.00
N TYR A 773 9.70 -32.60 5.28
CA TYR A 773 8.49 -32.63 4.47
C TYR A 773 7.59 -33.76 4.93
N THR A 774 6.28 -33.53 4.86
CA THR A 774 5.26 -34.53 5.19
C THR A 774 3.98 -34.22 4.43
N ARG A 775 3.01 -35.12 4.48
CA ARG A 775 1.65 -34.86 4.01
C ARG A 775 0.63 -35.39 5.01
N GLU A 776 -0.54 -34.76 4.99
CA GLU A 776 -1.67 -35.23 5.79
C GLU A 776 -2.16 -36.57 5.24
N ALA A 777 -2.37 -37.54 6.13
CA ALA A 777 -2.99 -38.79 5.74
C ALA A 777 -4.44 -38.47 5.36
N GLY A 778 -4.83 -38.73 4.11
CA GLY A 778 -6.16 -38.39 3.62
C GLY A 778 -7.24 -38.93 4.56
N THR A 779 -7.99 -38.03 5.20
CA THR A 779 -9.20 -38.41 5.90
C THR A 779 -10.19 -38.88 4.85
N MET A 780 -10.65 -40.14 4.93
CA MET A 780 -11.90 -40.49 4.27
C MET A 780 -12.97 -39.58 4.87
N ALA A 781 -13.40 -38.58 4.10
CA ALA A 781 -14.41 -37.62 4.52
C ALA A 781 -15.67 -38.36 4.98
N SER A 782 -16.05 -38.16 6.23
CA SER A 782 -17.42 -38.42 6.66
C SER A 782 -18.32 -37.36 6.02
N HIS A 783 -19.41 -37.85 5.43
CA HIS A 783 -20.36 -37.10 4.61
C HIS A 783 -20.97 -35.89 5.33
N HIS A 784 -20.91 -34.70 4.70
CA HIS A 784 -22.09 -33.92 4.32
C HIS A 784 -21.71 -32.70 3.46
N SER A 785 -21.56 -32.89 2.16
CA SER A 785 -21.93 -31.91 1.12
C SER A 785 -21.75 -32.55 -0.27
N HIS A 786 -22.81 -32.54 -1.07
CA HIS A 786 -22.80 -33.02 -2.45
C HIS A 786 -21.95 -32.09 -3.35
N SER A 787 -20.68 -32.43 -3.56
CA SER A 787 -20.00 -32.20 -4.83
C SER A 787 -18.82 -33.15 -4.94
N ALA A 788 -18.88 -34.09 -5.88
CA ALA A 788 -17.82 -35.05 -6.14
C ALA A 788 -16.58 -34.33 -6.71
N SER A 789 -15.51 -34.25 -5.92
CA SER A 789 -14.15 -34.11 -6.43
C SER A 789 -13.33 -35.32 -6.00
N THR A 790 -12.72 -35.96 -6.99
CA THR A 790 -11.76 -37.07 -6.90
C THR A 790 -10.72 -36.88 -5.80
N GLY A 791 -10.37 -37.95 -5.08
CA GLY A 791 -9.37 -37.96 -4.01
C GLY A 791 -8.00 -37.47 -4.48
N GLU A 792 -7.74 -36.17 -4.30
CA GLU A 792 -6.42 -35.59 -4.45
C GLU A 792 -5.55 -36.05 -3.29
N LYS A 793 -4.48 -36.79 -3.59
CA LYS A 793 -3.39 -36.99 -2.64
C LYS A 793 -2.82 -35.61 -2.30
N HIS A 794 -2.91 -35.19 -1.04
CA HIS A 794 -2.29 -33.94 -0.58
C HIS A 794 -0.81 -33.90 -0.99
N LEU A 795 -0.35 -32.73 -1.46
CA LEU A 795 1.04 -32.54 -1.88
C LEU A 795 2.00 -32.83 -0.71
N LEU A 796 3.19 -33.34 -1.02
CA LEU A 796 4.25 -33.44 -0.01
C LEU A 796 4.72 -32.00 0.27
N THR A 797 4.48 -31.51 1.47
CA THR A 797 4.66 -30.08 1.80
C THR A 797 5.78 -29.91 2.81
N HIS A 798 6.59 -28.87 2.63
CA HIS A 798 7.60 -28.47 3.61
C HIS A 798 6.92 -28.07 4.91
N CYS A 799 7.30 -28.71 6.03
CA CYS A 799 6.66 -28.50 7.33
C CYS A 799 7.59 -27.88 8.36
N CYS A 800 8.89 -28.18 8.34
CA CYS A 800 9.85 -27.75 9.36
C CYS A 800 11.23 -27.54 8.74
N LYS A 801 12.02 -26.63 9.31
CA LYS A 801 13.47 -26.60 9.07
C LYS A 801 14.28 -26.18 10.30
N TYR A 802 15.48 -26.73 10.45
CA TYR A 802 16.40 -26.39 11.54
C TYR A 802 17.76 -25.96 11.03
N LEU A 803 18.36 -25.00 11.71
CA LEU A 803 19.77 -24.66 11.57
C LEU A 803 20.55 -25.45 12.61
N ILE A 804 21.52 -26.24 12.18
CA ILE A 804 22.26 -27.16 13.06
C ILE A 804 23.75 -26.85 12.97
N ASN A 805 24.35 -26.48 14.09
CA ASN A 805 25.79 -26.31 14.23
C ASN A 805 26.40 -27.59 14.84
N SER A 806 27.08 -28.38 14.00
CA SER A 806 27.79 -29.59 14.43
C SER A 806 29.24 -29.28 14.77
N SER A 807 29.69 -29.64 15.97
CA SER A 807 31.10 -29.58 16.38
C SER A 807 31.45 -30.73 17.31
N LYS A 808 32.72 -31.18 17.30
CA LYS A 808 33.22 -32.21 18.24
C LYS A 808 33.19 -31.79 19.72
N ARG A 809 33.04 -30.49 19.99
CA ARG A 809 33.01 -29.93 21.36
C ARG A 809 31.63 -29.97 21.99
N ASN A 810 30.59 -30.17 21.19
CA ASN A 810 29.20 -30.33 21.61
C ASN A 810 28.85 -31.82 21.62
#